data_AF-A0A534WJL0-F1
#
_entry.id   AF-A0A534WJL0-F1
#
_cell.length_a   1.000
_cell.length_b   1.000
_cell.length_c   1.000
_cell.angle_alpha   90.00
_cell.angle_beta   90.00
_cell.angle_gamma   90.00
#
_symmetry.space_group_name_H-M   'P 1'
#
loop_
_entity.id
_entity.type
_entity.pdbx_description
1 polymer ?
#
loop_
_entity_poly.entity_id
_entity_poly.type
_entity_poly.pdbx_seq_one_letter_code
_entity_poly.pdbx_strand_id
1 'polypeptide(L)'
;MLRSYREAYERLLPLVEKPGRYLGNERGARRKDLGEVRLRFALAFPEVYEIAQSHLGLQILYDILNRRPDVAAERVYAPWPDLEALLRARSLPLVSLESHLPLVDFHVVGFSLQYELTYTNLLTMLELGGIPFRAAARGPGHPLVIAGGPCAFNPEPLAPFLDAVVLGDGEEAVGDLCDAVLAWDGRERHDLLRALAALPGIYVPAFFTPRQQPDGTIAAIDPLEPSHVTVRKRVLVDLDRFAPPENPVVPHVSVVHDRASVEVMRGCVKGCRFCQAGYVYRPLRERNPERVVAQATELMRRTGYEELSLLSLSTGDYSGVNPVLKTLMDRFAPEHVAVSLPSTRVDALSPKILEEIRRVRKTGFTLAPEAGTQRLRDVIQKEYREEELLDAARLFADLGWRSLKLYFMIGLPSETEADVRGIAELSRRVREAASGRLRVTASVSTFVPKPHTPFQWAGQLTVEETRVRQGLLRRQLGRYKIEFRWHDAELSFLEGIFSRGDRRLADVLETAQRGGARFDGWSDHCRMDVWRDALAAHGLDAAFYLRRRPLAEQLPWDHLDAGLSRRFLLQDLARAVEGVLTPDCSIERCTYCGACDFEAVRNVDHHLEGAKGGDHRGQGISRWAELAIPREEEERPAWETRAWHEIRARVAARAAARAPRPRVDADPSAALLAAHLADGTAPLDSGSGEGNAEE
;
A
#
# COMPACT_ATOMS: atom_id res chain seq x y z
N MET A 1 -38.00 -13.13 -4.85
CA MET A 1 -37.57 -12.49 -6.11
C MET A 1 -36.67 -11.32 -5.76
N LEU A 2 -35.51 -11.21 -6.39
CA LEU A 2 -34.59 -10.10 -6.18
C LEU A 2 -35.18 -8.81 -6.74
N ARG A 3 -35.15 -7.74 -5.97
CA ARG A 3 -35.69 -6.44 -6.38
C ARG A 3 -34.55 -5.55 -6.86
N SER A 4 -34.53 -5.24 -8.16
CA SER A 4 -33.65 -4.20 -8.70
C SER A 4 -34.22 -2.81 -8.43
N TYR A 5 -33.35 -1.84 -8.11
CA TYR A 5 -33.72 -0.44 -7.89
C TYR A 5 -33.29 0.47 -9.06
N ARG A 6 -33.01 -0.11 -10.24
CA ARG A 6 -32.53 0.61 -11.42
C ARG A 6 -33.38 1.84 -11.76
N GLU A 7 -34.68 1.67 -11.95
CA GLU A 7 -35.58 2.79 -12.31
C GLU A 7 -35.60 3.90 -11.26
N ALA A 8 -35.46 3.55 -9.98
CA ALA A 8 -35.41 4.54 -8.90
C ALA A 8 -34.11 5.34 -8.96
N TYR A 9 -32.98 4.68 -9.20
CA TYR A 9 -31.67 5.31 -9.36
C TYR A 9 -31.58 6.16 -10.63
N GLU A 10 -32.12 5.70 -11.75
CA GLU A 10 -32.16 6.47 -13.01
C GLU A 10 -32.87 7.82 -12.83
N ARG A 11 -33.89 7.89 -11.97
CA ARG A 11 -34.57 9.15 -11.60
C ARG A 11 -33.75 10.07 -10.68
N LEU A 12 -32.66 9.57 -10.07
CA LEU A 12 -31.72 10.37 -9.26
C LEU A 12 -30.58 10.95 -10.09
N LEU A 13 -30.21 10.31 -11.21
CA LEU A 13 -29.05 10.71 -12.01
C LEU A 13 -29.07 12.19 -12.44
N PRO A 14 -30.21 12.80 -12.84
CA PRO A 14 -30.24 14.22 -13.18
C PRO A 14 -30.07 15.18 -11.98
N LEU A 15 -30.06 14.66 -10.76
CA LEU A 15 -30.05 15.43 -9.51
C LEU A 15 -28.70 15.36 -8.76
N VAL A 16 -27.70 14.68 -9.32
CA VAL A 16 -26.36 14.52 -8.73
C VAL A 16 -25.30 15.16 -9.63
N GLU A 17 -24.19 15.59 -9.04
CA GLU A 17 -23.11 16.32 -9.71
C GLU A 17 -22.44 15.50 -10.81
N LYS A 18 -22.24 14.19 -10.55
CA LYS A 18 -21.55 13.27 -11.47
C LYS A 18 -22.34 11.97 -11.66
N PRO A 19 -23.38 11.96 -12.51
CA PRO A 19 -24.21 10.77 -12.74
C PRO A 19 -23.43 9.58 -13.28
N GLY A 20 -22.33 9.81 -14.01
CA GLY A 20 -21.49 8.75 -14.57
C GLY A 20 -20.93 7.76 -13.53
N ARG A 21 -20.85 8.16 -12.26
CA ARG A 21 -20.44 7.29 -11.13
C ARG A 21 -21.40 6.11 -10.88
N TYR A 22 -22.63 6.21 -11.36
CA TYR A 22 -23.75 5.36 -10.93
C TYR A 22 -24.43 4.60 -12.09
N LEU A 23 -23.85 4.62 -13.30
CA LEU A 23 -24.48 4.03 -14.49
C LEU A 23 -24.40 2.49 -14.54
N GLY A 24 -23.22 1.94 -14.25
CA GLY A 24 -22.97 0.49 -14.22
C GLY A 24 -23.04 -0.24 -15.56
N ASN A 25 -23.03 0.48 -16.68
CA ASN A 25 -23.10 -0.05 -18.04
C ASN A 25 -21.80 0.21 -18.84
N GLU A 26 -20.67 0.25 -18.14
CA GLU A 26 -19.36 0.49 -18.74
C GLU A 26 -18.91 -0.66 -19.64
N ARG A 27 -18.05 -0.34 -20.62
CA ARG A 27 -17.39 -1.39 -21.40
C ARG A 27 -16.56 -2.26 -20.47
N GLY A 28 -16.68 -3.59 -20.63
CA GLY A 28 -15.99 -4.56 -19.76
C GLY A 28 -16.77 -4.94 -18.50
N ALA A 29 -17.85 -4.22 -18.15
CA ALA A 29 -18.74 -4.65 -17.07
C ALA A 29 -19.40 -6.00 -17.42
N ARG A 30 -19.35 -6.95 -16.48
CA ARG A 30 -19.96 -8.27 -16.60
C ARG A 30 -21.22 -8.33 -15.77
N ARG A 31 -22.35 -8.51 -16.46
CA ARG A 31 -23.66 -8.72 -15.85
C ARG A 31 -24.09 -10.16 -16.09
N LYS A 32 -24.21 -10.94 -15.01
CA LYS A 32 -24.73 -12.32 -15.05
C LYS A 32 -26.21 -12.34 -14.68
N ASP A 33 -26.90 -13.41 -15.08
CA ASP A 33 -28.24 -13.66 -14.55
C ASP A 33 -28.12 -14.08 -13.07
N LEU A 34 -28.64 -13.23 -12.18
CA LEU A 34 -28.58 -13.46 -10.75
C LEU A 34 -29.46 -14.65 -10.29
N GLY A 35 -30.38 -15.11 -11.13
CA GLY A 35 -31.17 -16.32 -10.89
C GLY A 35 -30.43 -17.62 -11.20
N GLU A 36 -29.35 -17.57 -11.99
CA GLU A 36 -28.59 -18.75 -12.40
C GLU A 36 -27.30 -18.96 -11.58
N VAL A 37 -26.85 -17.94 -10.86
CA VAL A 37 -25.67 -18.02 -9.99
C VAL A 37 -26.04 -18.51 -8.59
N ARG A 38 -25.09 -19.19 -7.94
CA ARG A 38 -25.25 -19.67 -6.56
C ARG A 38 -24.73 -18.67 -5.54
N LEU A 39 -23.75 -17.85 -5.92
CA LEU A 39 -23.13 -16.84 -5.05
C LEU A 39 -23.21 -15.45 -5.69
N ARG A 40 -23.45 -14.43 -4.85
CA ARG A 40 -23.54 -13.02 -5.21
C ARG A 40 -22.56 -12.30 -4.31
N PHE A 41 -21.57 -11.68 -4.91
CA PHE A 41 -20.44 -11.06 -4.23
C PHE A 41 -20.39 -9.56 -4.57
N ALA A 42 -20.60 -8.69 -3.58
CA ALA A 42 -20.42 -7.26 -3.74
C ALA A 42 -18.95 -6.90 -3.46
N LEU A 43 -18.23 -6.46 -4.48
CA LEU A 43 -16.89 -5.87 -4.35
C LEU A 43 -17.05 -4.38 -4.02
N ALA A 44 -17.03 -4.09 -2.72
CA ALA A 44 -17.20 -2.75 -2.18
C ALA A 44 -15.86 -2.03 -2.07
N PHE A 45 -15.85 -0.75 -2.41
CA PHE A 45 -14.71 0.14 -2.20
C PHE A 45 -15.22 1.39 -1.47
N PRO A 46 -14.73 1.70 -0.25
CA PRO A 46 -15.25 2.76 0.61
C PRO A 46 -14.77 4.17 0.20
N GLU A 47 -14.82 4.44 -1.10
CA GLU A 47 -14.44 5.70 -1.73
C GLU A 47 -15.27 5.91 -3.00
N VAL A 48 -15.17 7.12 -3.57
CA VAL A 48 -15.83 7.46 -4.83
C VAL A 48 -15.32 6.61 -5.99
N TYR A 49 -16.20 6.46 -6.99
CA TYR A 49 -15.96 5.70 -8.22
C TYR A 49 -14.61 6.01 -8.88
N GLU A 50 -14.24 7.29 -9.01
CA GLU A 50 -13.02 7.70 -9.73
C GLU A 50 -11.73 7.20 -9.07
N ILE A 51 -11.73 7.08 -7.74
CA ILE A 51 -10.61 6.53 -6.98
C ILE A 51 -10.64 5.00 -7.08
N ALA A 52 -11.82 4.41 -6.87
CA ALA A 52 -11.97 2.96 -6.82
C ALA A 52 -11.68 2.27 -8.17
N GLN A 53 -12.08 2.85 -9.30
CA GLN A 53 -11.77 2.29 -10.62
C GLN A 53 -10.28 2.30 -10.95
N SER A 54 -9.52 3.22 -10.33
CA SER A 54 -8.07 3.31 -10.50
C SER A 54 -7.33 2.18 -9.75
N HIS A 55 -8.02 1.38 -8.93
CA HIS A 55 -7.42 0.33 -8.13
C HIS A 55 -7.38 -1.02 -8.87
N LEU A 56 -6.19 -1.40 -9.34
CA LEU A 56 -5.98 -2.64 -10.11
C LEU A 56 -6.41 -3.90 -9.34
N GLY A 57 -6.18 -3.98 -8.03
CA GLY A 57 -6.56 -5.15 -7.23
C GLY A 57 -8.07 -5.42 -7.28
N LEU A 58 -8.90 -4.37 -7.36
CA LEU A 58 -10.35 -4.52 -7.46
C LEU A 58 -10.73 -5.11 -8.83
N GLN A 59 -10.07 -4.67 -9.90
CA GLN A 59 -10.28 -5.19 -11.25
C GLN A 59 -9.85 -6.66 -11.38
N ILE A 60 -8.73 -7.04 -10.74
CA ILE A 60 -8.26 -8.43 -10.68
C ILE A 60 -9.29 -9.32 -9.98
N LEU A 61 -9.74 -8.93 -8.79
CA LEU A 61 -10.75 -9.71 -8.05
C LEU A 61 -12.08 -9.80 -8.81
N TYR A 62 -12.50 -8.71 -9.46
CA TYR A 62 -13.71 -8.68 -10.29
C TYR A 62 -13.62 -9.68 -11.46
N ASP A 63 -12.47 -9.74 -12.15
CA ASP A 63 -12.26 -10.69 -13.25
C ASP A 63 -12.20 -12.13 -12.75
N ILE A 64 -11.44 -12.41 -11.68
CA ILE A 64 -11.33 -13.76 -11.09
C ILE A 64 -12.70 -14.29 -10.69
N LEU A 65 -13.49 -13.51 -9.95
CA LEU A 65 -14.81 -13.92 -9.50
C LEU A 65 -15.77 -14.10 -10.68
N ASN A 66 -15.78 -13.19 -11.65
CA ASN A 66 -16.70 -13.28 -12.77
C ASN A 66 -16.30 -14.32 -13.83
N ARG A 67 -15.10 -14.90 -13.79
CA ARG A 67 -14.76 -16.10 -14.58
C ARG A 67 -15.44 -17.36 -14.06
N ARG A 68 -15.83 -17.39 -12.77
CA ARG A 68 -16.53 -18.54 -12.19
C ARG A 68 -18.00 -18.59 -12.61
N PRO A 69 -18.53 -19.68 -13.17
CA PRO A 69 -19.92 -19.72 -13.64
C PRO A 69 -20.96 -19.59 -12.50
N ASP A 70 -20.60 -20.01 -11.29
CA ASP A 70 -21.46 -20.06 -10.10
C ASP A 70 -21.48 -18.77 -9.26
N VAL A 71 -20.66 -17.76 -9.61
CA VAL A 71 -20.53 -16.50 -8.87
C VAL A 71 -20.83 -15.29 -9.75
N ALA A 72 -21.69 -14.38 -9.29
CA ALA A 72 -21.80 -13.02 -9.83
C ALA A 72 -21.10 -12.03 -8.90
N ALA A 73 -20.06 -11.37 -9.40
CA ALA A 73 -19.41 -10.28 -8.66
C ALA A 73 -19.80 -8.92 -9.25
N GLU A 74 -20.27 -8.03 -8.37
CA GLU A 74 -20.76 -6.70 -8.73
C GLU A 74 -20.06 -5.61 -7.92
N ARG A 75 -19.90 -4.44 -8.51
CA ARG A 75 -19.14 -3.32 -7.92
C ARG A 75 -20.05 -2.41 -7.12
N VAL A 76 -19.57 -1.94 -5.96
CA VAL A 76 -20.25 -0.96 -5.10
C VAL A 76 -19.26 0.08 -4.61
N TYR A 77 -19.66 1.34 -4.61
CA TYR A 77 -18.84 2.47 -4.16
C TYR A 77 -19.56 3.30 -3.11
N ALA A 78 -18.81 4.05 -2.31
CA ALA A 78 -19.40 5.01 -1.40
C ALA A 78 -20.12 6.11 -2.21
N PRO A 79 -21.42 6.37 -1.97
CA PRO A 79 -22.13 7.45 -2.64
C PRO A 79 -21.53 8.79 -2.21
N TRP A 80 -21.40 9.73 -3.14
CA TRP A 80 -20.97 11.10 -2.81
C TRP A 80 -22.08 11.79 -2.00
N PRO A 81 -21.82 12.85 -1.20
CA PRO A 81 -22.80 13.42 -0.29
C PRO A 81 -24.13 13.86 -0.93
N ASP A 82 -24.12 14.25 -2.20
CA ASP A 82 -25.33 14.58 -2.97
C ASP A 82 -26.23 13.36 -3.19
N LEU A 83 -25.68 12.23 -3.64
CA LEU A 83 -26.42 10.98 -3.79
C LEU A 83 -26.79 10.42 -2.41
N GLU A 84 -25.90 10.44 -1.42
CA GLU A 84 -26.20 9.98 -0.06
C GLU A 84 -27.45 10.69 0.49
N ALA A 85 -27.51 12.02 0.36
CA ALA A 85 -28.66 12.80 0.81
C ALA A 85 -29.96 12.37 0.10
N LEU A 86 -29.91 12.13 -1.21
CA LEU A 86 -31.06 11.66 -1.99
C LEU A 86 -31.52 10.25 -1.58
N LEU A 87 -30.57 9.33 -1.34
CA LEU A 87 -30.88 7.97 -0.89
C LEU A 87 -31.59 8.00 0.46
N ARG A 88 -31.07 8.77 1.42
CA ARG A 88 -31.68 8.96 2.74
C ARG A 88 -33.07 9.60 2.63
N ALA A 89 -33.20 10.70 1.90
CA ALA A 89 -34.46 11.43 1.75
C ALA A 89 -35.58 10.58 1.11
N ARG A 90 -35.21 9.63 0.25
CA ARG A 90 -36.17 8.74 -0.44
C ARG A 90 -36.24 7.34 0.15
N SER A 91 -35.52 7.07 1.25
CA SER A 91 -35.42 5.74 1.86
C SER A 91 -35.03 4.65 0.85
N LEU A 92 -34.09 4.99 -0.05
CA LEU A 92 -33.56 4.07 -1.05
C LEU A 92 -32.27 3.41 -0.52
N PRO A 93 -32.08 2.10 -0.74
CA PRO A 93 -30.86 1.42 -0.32
C PRO A 93 -29.69 1.78 -1.22
N LEU A 94 -28.47 1.64 -0.71
CA LEU A 94 -27.27 1.57 -1.54
C LEU A 94 -27.32 0.27 -2.35
N VAL A 95 -26.97 0.37 -3.64
CA VAL A 95 -27.01 -0.76 -4.58
C VAL A 95 -25.72 -0.93 -5.36
N SER A 96 -25.55 -2.11 -5.96
CA SER A 96 -24.50 -2.41 -6.92
C SER A 96 -24.69 -1.71 -8.27
N LEU A 97 -23.59 -1.53 -9.02
CA LEU A 97 -23.63 -0.90 -10.33
C LEU A 97 -24.32 -1.78 -11.39
N GLU A 98 -23.92 -3.05 -11.50
CA GLU A 98 -24.32 -3.93 -12.61
C GLU A 98 -25.82 -4.21 -12.62
N SER A 99 -26.40 -4.53 -11.47
CA SER A 99 -27.81 -4.95 -11.38
C SER A 99 -28.69 -4.02 -10.55
N HIS A 100 -28.10 -3.04 -9.85
CA HIS A 100 -28.81 -2.21 -8.87
C HIS A 100 -29.50 -3.06 -7.80
N LEU A 101 -28.80 -4.11 -7.35
CA LEU A 101 -29.21 -4.96 -6.23
C LEU A 101 -28.78 -4.32 -4.90
N PRO A 102 -29.64 -4.26 -3.87
CA PRO A 102 -29.26 -3.82 -2.53
C PRO A 102 -28.17 -4.67 -1.90
N LEU A 103 -27.31 -4.05 -1.08
CA LEU A 103 -26.19 -4.76 -0.44
C LEU A 103 -26.64 -5.89 0.48
N VAL A 104 -27.74 -5.72 1.22
CA VAL A 104 -28.31 -6.76 2.09
C VAL A 104 -28.71 -8.03 1.33
N ASP A 105 -28.97 -7.93 0.02
CA ASP A 105 -29.35 -9.09 -0.79
C ASP A 105 -28.13 -9.88 -1.29
N PHE A 106 -26.90 -9.43 -1.07
CA PHE A 106 -25.70 -10.19 -1.42
C PHE A 106 -25.41 -11.29 -0.40
N HIS A 107 -24.64 -12.30 -0.81
CA HIS A 107 -24.14 -13.32 0.12
C HIS A 107 -22.85 -12.84 0.82
N VAL A 108 -22.02 -12.07 0.11
CA VAL A 108 -20.76 -11.49 0.61
C VAL A 108 -20.66 -10.03 0.17
N VAL A 109 -20.25 -9.16 1.09
CA VAL A 109 -19.83 -7.78 0.81
C VAL A 109 -18.36 -7.65 1.23
N GLY A 110 -17.46 -7.54 0.26
CA GLY A 110 -16.01 -7.46 0.50
C GLY A 110 -15.47 -6.06 0.28
N PHE A 111 -14.88 -5.46 1.31
CA PHE A 111 -14.30 -4.12 1.29
C PHE A 111 -12.80 -4.13 1.00
N SER A 112 -12.35 -3.30 0.05
CA SER A 112 -10.93 -3.00 -0.16
C SER A 112 -10.50 -1.79 0.68
N LEU A 113 -9.73 -2.01 1.75
CA LEU A 113 -9.29 -0.98 2.69
C LEU A 113 -7.87 -0.48 2.36
N GLN A 114 -7.78 0.64 1.66
CA GLN A 114 -6.49 1.21 1.22
C GLN A 114 -5.84 2.10 2.28
N TYR A 115 -6.65 2.87 3.02
CA TYR A 115 -6.18 3.79 4.06
C TYR A 115 -7.29 4.08 5.08
N GLU A 116 -6.91 4.56 6.26
CA GLU A 116 -7.75 4.55 7.46
C GLU A 116 -8.90 5.57 7.44
N LEU A 117 -8.78 6.68 6.71
CA LEU A 117 -9.81 7.73 6.66
C LEU A 117 -11.04 7.34 5.83
N THR A 118 -11.11 6.10 5.35
CA THR A 118 -12.28 5.54 4.65
C THR A 118 -13.19 4.73 5.56
N TYR A 119 -12.85 4.57 6.85
CA TYR A 119 -13.59 3.70 7.75
C TYR A 119 -15.04 4.16 7.96
N THR A 120 -15.28 5.46 8.07
CA THR A 120 -16.65 6.02 8.15
C THR A 120 -17.45 5.78 6.87
N ASN A 121 -16.81 5.79 5.70
CA ASN A 121 -17.45 5.45 4.43
C ASN A 121 -17.90 3.98 4.41
N LEU A 122 -17.09 3.05 4.95
CA LEU A 122 -17.48 1.65 5.09
C LEU A 122 -18.75 1.53 5.93
N LEU A 123 -18.79 2.15 7.12
CA LEU A 123 -19.96 2.09 7.99
C LEU A 123 -21.20 2.72 7.31
N THR A 124 -21.00 3.78 6.53
CA THR A 124 -22.07 4.42 5.76
C THR A 124 -22.61 3.52 4.65
N MET A 125 -21.74 2.77 3.99
CA MET A 125 -22.16 1.77 3.01
C MET A 125 -22.94 0.62 3.66
N LEU A 126 -22.56 0.20 4.88
CA LEU A 126 -23.36 -0.77 5.64
C LEU A 126 -24.73 -0.21 6.01
N GLU A 127 -24.78 1.05 6.48
CA GLU A 127 -26.02 1.74 6.87
C GLU A 127 -27.01 1.83 5.70
N LEU A 128 -26.57 2.43 4.60
CA LEU A 128 -27.39 2.59 3.39
C LEU A 128 -27.68 1.24 2.73
N GLY A 129 -26.79 0.25 2.91
CA GLY A 129 -26.95 -1.10 2.43
C GLY A 129 -27.96 -1.95 3.22
N GLY A 130 -28.46 -1.46 4.36
CA GLY A 130 -29.37 -2.20 5.24
C GLY A 130 -28.68 -3.32 6.02
N ILE A 131 -27.38 -3.23 6.25
CA ILE A 131 -26.58 -4.24 6.94
C ILE A 131 -26.26 -3.74 8.37
N PRO A 132 -26.53 -4.53 9.43
CA PRO A 132 -26.14 -4.16 10.78
C PRO A 132 -24.63 -3.86 10.89
N PHE A 133 -24.28 -2.78 11.60
CA PHE A 133 -22.88 -2.37 11.79
C PHE A 133 -22.06 -3.46 12.43
N ARG A 134 -22.48 -3.92 13.61
CA ARG A 134 -21.73 -4.90 14.40
C ARG A 134 -21.94 -6.29 13.82
N ALA A 135 -20.85 -7.03 13.63
CA ALA A 135 -20.88 -8.42 13.17
C ALA A 135 -21.74 -9.29 14.10
N ALA A 136 -21.67 -9.04 15.41
CA ALA A 136 -22.49 -9.75 16.41
C ALA A 136 -24.01 -9.56 16.25
N ALA A 137 -24.46 -8.52 15.54
CA ALA A 137 -25.87 -8.28 15.24
C ALA A 137 -26.33 -8.93 13.91
N ARG A 138 -25.43 -9.61 13.18
CA ARG A 138 -25.74 -10.24 11.89
C ARG A 138 -26.08 -11.72 12.08
N GLY A 139 -27.34 -12.06 11.82
CA GLY A 139 -27.78 -13.45 11.68
C GLY A 139 -27.38 -14.12 10.35
N PRO A 140 -27.76 -15.39 10.15
CA PRO A 140 -27.47 -16.17 8.92
C PRO A 140 -28.02 -15.55 7.62
N GLY A 141 -29.14 -14.82 7.70
CA GLY A 141 -29.75 -14.17 6.54
C GLY A 141 -29.08 -12.87 6.06
N HIS A 142 -28.11 -12.34 6.81
CA HIS A 142 -27.33 -11.16 6.39
C HIS A 142 -26.13 -11.57 5.53
N PRO A 143 -25.59 -10.66 4.70
CA PRO A 143 -24.32 -10.90 4.01
C PRO A 143 -23.17 -11.07 5.01
N LEU A 144 -22.19 -11.89 4.62
CA LEU A 144 -20.87 -11.87 5.22
C LEU A 144 -20.16 -10.57 4.83
N VAL A 145 -19.71 -9.78 5.80
CA VAL A 145 -18.90 -8.58 5.55
C VAL A 145 -17.43 -8.91 5.78
N ILE A 146 -16.66 -8.85 4.70
CA ILE A 146 -15.22 -9.09 4.76
C ILE A 146 -14.43 -7.85 4.35
N ALA A 147 -13.15 -7.82 4.70
CA ALA A 147 -12.25 -6.78 4.24
C ALA A 147 -10.88 -7.32 3.84
N GLY A 148 -10.14 -6.57 3.02
CA GLY A 148 -8.75 -6.83 2.68
C GLY A 148 -8.01 -5.54 2.30
N GLY A 149 -6.78 -5.66 1.84
CA GLY A 149 -5.93 -4.50 1.49
C GLY A 149 -4.94 -4.10 2.60
N PRO A 150 -4.14 -3.05 2.41
CA PRO A 150 -3.08 -2.64 3.34
C PRO A 150 -3.52 -2.44 4.79
N CYS A 151 -4.72 -1.88 5.01
CA CYS A 151 -5.25 -1.67 6.36
C CYS A 151 -5.61 -2.99 7.08
N ALA A 152 -5.70 -4.12 6.38
CA ALA A 152 -5.95 -5.42 7.00
C ALA A 152 -4.84 -5.81 8.00
N PHE A 153 -3.65 -5.21 7.90
CA PHE A 153 -2.52 -5.43 8.80
C PHE A 153 -2.62 -4.66 10.14
N ASN A 154 -3.66 -3.84 10.34
CA ASN A 154 -4.18 -3.52 11.67
C ASN A 154 -5.70 -3.32 11.57
N PRO A 155 -6.49 -4.40 11.62
CA PRO A 155 -7.92 -4.33 11.46
C PRO A 155 -8.65 -4.05 12.78
N GLU A 156 -7.95 -3.94 13.92
CA GLU A 156 -8.59 -3.90 15.24
C GLU A 156 -9.59 -2.76 15.43
N PRO A 157 -9.38 -1.53 14.93
CA PRO A 157 -10.41 -0.50 14.98
C PRO A 157 -11.70 -0.89 14.24
N LEU A 158 -11.60 -1.73 13.22
CA LEU A 158 -12.74 -2.22 12.43
C LEU A 158 -13.23 -3.61 12.84
N ALA A 159 -12.50 -4.33 13.69
CA ALA A 159 -12.76 -5.72 14.05
C ALA A 159 -14.23 -6.00 14.44
N PRO A 160 -14.92 -5.15 15.23
CA PRO A 160 -16.33 -5.38 15.59
C PRO A 160 -17.33 -5.28 14.43
N PHE A 161 -16.93 -4.72 13.28
CA PHE A 161 -17.79 -4.55 12.09
C PHE A 161 -17.55 -5.62 11.02
N LEU A 162 -16.51 -6.44 11.14
CA LEU A 162 -16.06 -7.37 10.11
C LEU A 162 -16.25 -8.81 10.57
N ASP A 163 -16.79 -9.65 9.68
CA ASP A 163 -16.93 -11.09 9.93
C ASP A 163 -15.61 -11.81 9.66
N ALA A 164 -14.86 -11.39 8.64
CA ALA A 164 -13.53 -11.91 8.33
C ALA A 164 -12.65 -10.85 7.63
N VAL A 165 -11.33 -11.02 7.72
CA VAL A 165 -10.34 -10.13 7.12
C VAL A 165 -9.31 -10.97 6.37
N VAL A 166 -9.09 -10.64 5.09
CA VAL A 166 -8.09 -11.27 4.23
C VAL A 166 -6.76 -10.54 4.40
N LEU A 167 -5.78 -11.26 4.92
CA LEU A 167 -4.42 -10.79 5.15
C LEU A 167 -3.51 -11.22 3.99
N GLY A 168 -2.95 -10.27 3.24
CA GLY A 168 -2.06 -10.54 2.11
C GLY A 168 -2.78 -10.58 0.75
N ASP A 169 -2.36 -11.50 -0.13
CA ASP A 169 -2.81 -11.55 -1.52
C ASP A 169 -4.21 -12.19 -1.67
N GLY A 170 -5.07 -11.55 -2.46
CA GLY A 170 -6.49 -11.90 -2.56
C GLY A 170 -6.84 -12.86 -3.69
N GLU A 171 -5.95 -13.05 -4.67
CA GLU A 171 -6.25 -13.72 -5.94
C GLU A 171 -6.67 -15.18 -5.78
N GLU A 172 -6.01 -15.91 -4.88
CA GLU A 172 -6.42 -17.27 -4.54
C GLU A 172 -7.41 -17.29 -3.37
N ALA A 173 -7.22 -16.42 -2.36
CA ALA A 173 -8.07 -16.36 -1.18
C ALA A 173 -9.55 -16.12 -1.52
N VAL A 174 -9.84 -15.33 -2.56
CA VAL A 174 -11.22 -15.07 -2.98
C VAL A 174 -11.91 -16.33 -3.52
N GLY A 175 -11.17 -17.25 -4.12
CA GLY A 175 -11.68 -18.54 -4.60
C GLY A 175 -12.09 -19.44 -3.43
N ASP A 176 -11.18 -19.64 -2.48
CA ASP A 176 -11.43 -20.41 -1.26
C ASP A 176 -12.57 -19.77 -0.42
N LEU A 177 -12.61 -18.43 -0.40
CA LEU A 177 -13.73 -17.55 -0.08
C LEU A 177 -15.09 -18.12 -0.52
N CYS A 178 -15.25 -18.15 -1.84
CA CYS A 178 -16.48 -18.57 -2.50
C CYS A 178 -16.81 -20.03 -2.19
N ASP A 179 -15.82 -20.91 -2.19
CA ASP A 179 -16.04 -22.34 -1.98
C ASP A 179 -16.53 -22.63 -0.57
N ALA A 180 -15.98 -21.96 0.45
CA ALA A 180 -16.45 -22.08 1.83
C ALA A 180 -17.89 -21.57 2.01
N VAL A 181 -18.24 -20.44 1.39
CA VAL A 181 -19.61 -19.90 1.45
C VAL A 181 -20.61 -20.79 0.69
N LEU A 182 -20.21 -21.34 -0.46
CA LEU A 182 -21.04 -22.24 -1.27
C LEU A 182 -21.26 -23.61 -0.62
N ALA A 183 -20.34 -24.05 0.23
CA ALA A 183 -20.43 -25.29 1.00
C ALA A 183 -21.25 -25.15 2.30
N TRP A 184 -21.50 -23.91 2.76
CA TRP A 184 -22.25 -23.64 3.97
C TRP A 184 -23.75 -23.91 3.79
N ASP A 185 -24.37 -24.54 4.77
CA ASP A 185 -25.78 -24.95 4.73
C ASP A 185 -26.78 -23.82 5.07
N GLY A 186 -26.27 -22.64 5.40
CA GLY A 186 -27.04 -21.44 5.69
C GLY A 186 -27.63 -21.37 7.11
N ARG A 187 -27.31 -22.30 8.00
CA ARG A 187 -27.93 -22.39 9.34
C ARG A 187 -27.17 -21.59 10.39
N GLU A 188 -25.96 -22.02 10.75
CA GLU A 188 -25.17 -21.40 11.83
C GLU A 188 -24.03 -20.56 11.26
N ARG A 189 -24.05 -19.25 11.52
CA ARG A 189 -22.99 -18.32 11.05
C ARG A 189 -21.62 -18.73 11.59
N HIS A 190 -21.58 -19.18 12.83
CA HIS A 190 -20.34 -19.51 13.51
C HIS A 190 -19.61 -20.70 12.85
N ASP A 191 -20.33 -21.67 12.27
CA ASP A 191 -19.71 -22.77 11.52
C ASP A 191 -19.04 -22.30 10.23
N LEU A 192 -19.66 -21.36 9.50
CA LEU A 192 -19.01 -20.68 8.39
C LEU A 192 -17.76 -19.95 8.86
N LEU A 193 -17.81 -19.19 9.95
CA LEU A 193 -16.65 -18.47 10.48
C LEU A 193 -15.48 -19.41 10.84
N ARG A 194 -15.77 -20.59 11.43
CA ARG A 194 -14.72 -21.61 11.67
C ARG A 194 -14.13 -22.14 10.37
N ALA A 195 -14.96 -22.41 9.36
CA ALA A 195 -14.49 -22.84 8.04
C ALA A 195 -13.60 -21.78 7.39
N LEU A 196 -13.97 -20.49 7.49
CA LEU A 196 -13.17 -19.38 6.97
C LEU A 196 -11.85 -19.23 7.73
N ALA A 197 -11.84 -19.34 9.06
CA ALA A 197 -10.62 -19.24 9.86
C ALA A 197 -9.60 -20.35 9.55
N ALA A 198 -10.07 -21.52 9.08
CA ALA A 198 -9.18 -22.60 8.63
C ALA A 198 -8.46 -22.29 7.31
N LEU A 199 -8.90 -21.27 6.56
CA LEU A 199 -8.25 -20.85 5.31
C LEU A 199 -7.00 -20.00 5.61
N PRO A 200 -5.87 -20.23 4.90
CA PRO A 200 -4.67 -19.43 5.07
C PRO A 200 -4.92 -17.94 4.81
N GLY A 201 -4.44 -17.09 5.73
CA GLY A 201 -4.54 -15.64 5.62
C GLY A 201 -5.88 -15.04 6.05
N ILE A 202 -6.81 -15.83 6.62
CA ILE A 202 -8.10 -15.30 7.08
C ILE A 202 -8.10 -15.07 8.59
N TYR A 203 -8.24 -13.81 8.97
CA TYR A 203 -8.46 -13.39 10.34
C TYR A 203 -9.96 -13.26 10.61
N VAL A 204 -10.46 -13.96 11.63
CA VAL A 204 -11.85 -13.86 12.09
C VAL A 204 -11.88 -13.15 13.44
N PRO A 205 -12.29 -11.87 13.50
CA PRO A 205 -12.26 -11.07 14.73
C PRO A 205 -12.98 -11.69 15.94
N ALA A 206 -14.06 -12.43 15.69
CA ALA A 206 -14.86 -13.10 16.71
C ALA A 206 -14.09 -14.17 17.50
N PHE A 207 -12.94 -14.64 17.00
CA PHE A 207 -12.12 -15.66 17.65
C PHE A 207 -10.95 -15.08 18.45
N PHE A 208 -10.89 -13.77 18.64
CA PHE A 208 -9.83 -13.11 19.38
C PHE A 208 -10.43 -12.08 20.32
N THR A 209 -9.99 -12.07 21.58
CA THR A 209 -10.41 -11.07 22.57
C THR A 209 -9.21 -10.30 23.12
N PRO A 210 -9.15 -8.96 22.96
CA PRO A 210 -8.09 -8.17 23.55
C PRO A 210 -8.33 -7.99 25.05
N ARG A 211 -7.31 -8.25 25.86
CA ARG A 211 -7.32 -8.02 27.30
C ARG A 211 -6.43 -6.82 27.63
N GLN A 212 -7.02 -5.84 28.30
CA GLN A 212 -6.36 -4.57 28.61
C GLN A 212 -5.71 -4.59 30.00
N GLN A 213 -4.66 -3.79 30.16
CA GLN A 213 -4.07 -3.39 31.42
C GLN A 213 -4.79 -2.16 31.99
N PRO A 214 -4.60 -1.83 33.29
CA PRO A 214 -5.24 -0.67 33.91
C PRO A 214 -4.90 0.68 33.26
N ASP A 215 -3.72 0.79 32.63
CA ASP A 215 -3.27 1.98 31.89
C ASP A 215 -3.82 2.06 30.46
N GLY A 216 -4.65 1.08 30.07
CA GLY A 216 -5.24 0.99 28.74
C GLY A 216 -4.32 0.37 27.67
N THR A 217 -3.11 -0.08 28.01
CA THR A 217 -2.28 -0.88 27.10
C THR A 217 -2.78 -2.32 27.00
N ILE A 218 -2.44 -3.01 25.90
CA ILE A 218 -2.86 -4.39 25.71
C ILE A 218 -1.96 -5.31 26.55
N ALA A 219 -2.57 -6.19 27.34
CA ALA A 219 -1.87 -7.25 28.06
C ALA A 219 -1.65 -8.47 27.15
N ALA A 220 -2.70 -8.86 26.41
CA ALA A 220 -2.68 -9.97 25.46
C ALA A 220 -3.86 -9.85 24.49
N ILE A 221 -3.76 -10.58 23.38
CA ILE A 221 -4.88 -10.84 22.47
C ILE A 221 -5.13 -12.34 22.55
N ASP A 222 -6.11 -12.72 23.37
CA ASP A 222 -6.36 -14.12 23.72
C ASP A 222 -7.18 -14.79 22.60
N PRO A 223 -6.66 -15.87 21.96
CA PRO A 223 -7.43 -16.63 20.99
C PRO A 223 -8.52 -17.44 21.71
N LEU A 224 -9.73 -17.40 21.18
CA LEU A 224 -10.89 -18.14 21.70
C LEU A 224 -11.02 -19.53 21.07
N GLU A 225 -10.36 -19.74 19.93
CA GLU A 225 -10.29 -21.03 19.23
C GLU A 225 -8.84 -21.55 19.26
N PRO A 226 -8.53 -22.68 19.94
CA PRO A 226 -7.16 -23.17 20.10
C PRO A 226 -6.44 -23.49 18.79
N SER A 227 -7.17 -23.79 17.73
CA SER A 227 -6.62 -24.06 16.40
C SER A 227 -6.13 -22.80 15.66
N HIS A 228 -6.42 -21.60 16.19
CA HIS A 228 -6.23 -20.33 15.49
C HIS A 228 -5.55 -19.29 16.41
N VAL A 229 -4.32 -19.58 16.80
CA VAL A 229 -3.55 -18.72 17.73
C VAL A 229 -2.91 -17.52 17.01
N THR A 230 -2.49 -17.69 15.75
CA THR A 230 -1.86 -16.64 14.94
C THR A 230 -2.32 -16.74 13.49
N VAL A 231 -2.56 -15.60 12.84
CA VAL A 231 -3.00 -15.56 11.44
C VAL A 231 -1.87 -15.07 10.56
N ARG A 232 -1.27 -15.98 9.78
CA ARG A 232 -0.21 -15.63 8.83
C ARG A 232 -0.80 -15.22 7.49
N LYS A 233 -0.29 -14.13 6.92
CA LYS A 233 -0.73 -13.62 5.62
C LYS A 233 -0.58 -14.66 4.50
N ARG A 234 -1.44 -14.55 3.50
CA ARG A 234 -1.33 -15.29 2.24
C ARG A 234 -0.34 -14.62 1.31
N VAL A 235 0.45 -15.43 0.60
CA VAL A 235 1.42 -14.97 -0.40
C VAL A 235 1.21 -15.72 -1.70
N LEU A 236 0.82 -15.00 -2.75
CA LEU A 236 0.83 -15.49 -4.13
C LEU A 236 2.27 -15.45 -4.64
N VAL A 237 2.94 -16.60 -4.71
CA VAL A 237 4.37 -16.66 -5.08
C VAL A 237 4.57 -16.37 -6.56
N ASP A 238 3.78 -16.99 -7.43
CA ASP A 238 3.88 -16.82 -8.88
C ASP A 238 2.78 -15.88 -9.39
N LEU A 239 3.14 -14.62 -9.62
CA LEU A 239 2.22 -13.61 -10.14
C LEU A 239 1.73 -13.95 -11.55
N ASP A 240 2.51 -14.70 -12.35
CA ASP A 240 2.15 -15.05 -13.73
C ASP A 240 1.02 -16.09 -13.83
N ARG A 241 0.62 -16.71 -12.71
CA ARG A 241 -0.59 -17.54 -12.64
C ARG A 241 -1.88 -16.74 -12.85
N PHE A 242 -1.84 -15.45 -12.52
CA PHE A 242 -2.96 -14.53 -12.70
C PHE A 242 -2.57 -13.47 -13.70
N ALA A 243 -2.99 -13.66 -14.95
CA ALA A 243 -2.85 -12.65 -15.99
C ALA A 243 -3.64 -11.38 -15.62
N PRO A 244 -3.25 -10.20 -16.14
CA PRO A 244 -4.08 -9.00 -16.06
C PRO A 244 -5.51 -9.27 -16.52
N PRO A 245 -6.51 -8.54 -15.98
CA PRO A 245 -7.91 -8.72 -16.32
C PRO A 245 -8.13 -8.79 -17.83
N GLU A 246 -8.83 -9.81 -18.28
CA GLU A 246 -8.96 -10.08 -19.71
C GLU A 246 -9.80 -9.02 -20.43
N ASN A 247 -10.86 -8.55 -19.76
CA ASN A 247 -11.76 -7.52 -20.26
C ASN A 247 -12.02 -6.52 -19.13
N PRO A 248 -11.05 -5.65 -18.83
CA PRO A 248 -11.16 -4.71 -17.71
C PRO A 248 -12.26 -3.69 -18.00
N VAL A 249 -12.81 -3.14 -16.92
CA VAL A 249 -13.77 -2.05 -17.03
C VAL A 249 -13.06 -0.81 -17.57
N VAL A 250 -13.65 -0.21 -18.61
CA VAL A 250 -13.25 1.10 -19.14
C VAL A 250 -14.32 2.12 -18.70
N PRO A 251 -14.00 3.02 -17.76
CA PRO A 251 -14.93 3.99 -17.21
C PRO A 251 -15.55 4.94 -18.25
N HIS A 252 -16.79 5.37 -18.01
CA HIS A 252 -17.45 6.44 -18.81
C HIS A 252 -17.03 7.86 -18.40
N VAL A 253 -16.36 7.99 -17.26
CA VAL A 253 -15.88 9.26 -16.71
C VAL A 253 -14.39 9.16 -16.43
N SER A 254 -13.68 10.27 -16.55
CA SER A 254 -12.25 10.31 -16.22
C SER A 254 -12.02 9.93 -14.76
N VAL A 255 -11.13 8.96 -14.55
CA VAL A 255 -10.73 8.46 -13.23
C VAL A 255 -9.37 9.03 -12.84
N VAL A 256 -8.96 8.85 -11.58
CA VAL A 256 -7.70 9.44 -11.07
C VAL A 256 -6.48 8.93 -11.83
N HIS A 257 -6.49 7.66 -12.23
CA HIS A 257 -5.48 7.07 -13.11
C HIS A 257 -6.13 6.56 -14.40
N ASP A 258 -6.36 7.48 -15.33
CA ASP A 258 -7.03 7.24 -16.62
C ASP A 258 -6.08 6.60 -17.65
N ARG A 259 -5.68 5.35 -17.38
CA ARG A 259 -4.67 4.61 -18.14
C ARG A 259 -4.78 3.10 -17.94
N ALA A 260 -4.33 2.34 -18.93
CA ALA A 260 -4.11 0.90 -18.77
C ALA A 260 -2.99 0.67 -17.76
N SER A 261 -3.09 -0.37 -16.94
CA SER A 261 -2.06 -0.70 -15.94
C SER A 261 -1.74 -2.18 -15.94
N VAL A 262 -0.45 -2.51 -15.92
CA VAL A 262 0.05 -3.88 -15.74
C VAL A 262 0.99 -3.90 -14.54
N GLU A 263 0.66 -4.69 -13.52
CA GLU A 263 1.56 -4.91 -12.37
C GLU A 263 2.78 -5.71 -12.83
N VAL A 264 3.98 -5.16 -12.72
CA VAL A 264 5.22 -5.84 -13.16
C VAL A 264 5.91 -6.60 -12.05
N MET A 265 5.73 -6.17 -10.80
CA MET A 265 6.26 -6.85 -9.62
C MET A 265 5.48 -6.46 -8.35
N ARG A 266 5.50 -7.34 -7.36
CA ARG A 266 4.93 -7.13 -6.01
C ARG A 266 5.99 -7.36 -4.94
N GLY A 267 5.93 -6.55 -3.89
CA GLY A 267 6.98 -6.50 -2.87
C GLY A 267 8.10 -5.52 -3.23
N CYS A 268 8.84 -5.08 -2.21
CA CYS A 268 9.97 -4.16 -2.37
C CYS A 268 11.07 -4.51 -1.37
N VAL A 269 12.28 -4.74 -1.88
CA VAL A 269 13.47 -5.12 -1.08
C VAL A 269 14.21 -3.93 -0.48
N LYS A 270 13.95 -2.70 -0.97
CA LYS A 270 14.61 -1.48 -0.50
C LYS A 270 14.35 -1.19 0.97
N GLY A 271 13.19 -1.59 1.48
CA GLY A 271 12.92 -1.59 2.92
C GLY A 271 12.95 -0.20 3.58
N CYS A 272 12.42 0.83 2.92
CA CYS A 272 12.24 2.15 3.54
C CYS A 272 11.50 1.99 4.89
N ARG A 273 12.13 2.35 6.02
CA ARG A 273 11.71 1.91 7.37
C ARG A 273 10.36 2.45 7.86
N PHE A 274 9.82 3.45 7.17
CA PHE A 274 8.49 4.01 7.39
C PHE A 274 7.41 3.38 6.49
N CYS A 275 7.79 2.73 5.40
CA CYS A 275 6.88 2.31 4.33
C CYS A 275 6.31 0.92 4.59
N GLN A 276 5.07 0.85 5.07
CA GLN A 276 4.37 -0.41 5.32
C GLN A 276 4.43 -1.39 4.15
N ALA A 277 4.17 -0.89 2.93
CA ALA A 277 4.18 -1.68 1.71
C ALA A 277 5.54 -2.37 1.45
N GLY A 278 6.65 -1.73 1.84
CA GLY A 278 7.99 -2.30 1.75
C GLY A 278 8.25 -3.49 2.69
N TYR A 279 7.36 -3.72 3.66
CA TYR A 279 7.44 -4.81 4.63
C TYR A 279 6.33 -5.84 4.39
N VAL A 280 5.06 -5.44 4.38
CA VAL A 280 3.93 -6.36 4.35
C VAL A 280 3.76 -7.09 3.01
N TYR A 281 4.29 -6.58 1.90
CA TYR A 281 4.22 -7.25 0.60
C TYR A 281 5.41 -8.17 0.29
N ARG A 282 6.40 -8.28 1.18
CA ARG A 282 7.53 -9.21 1.00
C ARG A 282 7.06 -10.67 0.93
N PRO A 283 7.73 -11.56 0.18
CA PRO A 283 8.96 -11.34 -0.61
C PRO A 283 8.74 -10.59 -1.94
N LEU A 284 9.85 -10.23 -2.62
CA LEU A 284 9.83 -9.68 -3.98
C LEU A 284 9.40 -10.75 -4.97
N ARG A 285 8.45 -10.42 -5.82
CA ARG A 285 7.92 -11.32 -6.85
C ARG A 285 7.73 -10.55 -8.13
N GLU A 286 8.50 -10.90 -9.14
CA GLU A 286 8.45 -10.31 -10.47
C GLU A 286 7.60 -11.14 -11.43
N ARG A 287 6.91 -10.47 -12.35
CA ARG A 287 6.35 -11.12 -13.53
C ARG A 287 7.43 -11.38 -14.57
N ASN A 288 7.16 -12.32 -15.46
CA ASN A 288 8.01 -12.55 -16.63
C ASN A 288 7.97 -11.35 -17.60
N PRO A 289 9.13 -10.76 -17.97
CA PRO A 289 9.21 -9.64 -18.92
C PRO A 289 8.53 -9.83 -20.28
N GLU A 290 8.66 -11.01 -20.90
CA GLU A 290 8.01 -11.30 -22.19
C GLU A 290 6.48 -11.33 -22.04
N ARG A 291 5.99 -11.93 -20.95
CA ARG A 291 4.55 -11.96 -20.64
C ARG A 291 4.00 -10.56 -20.38
N VAL A 292 4.75 -9.71 -19.67
CA VAL A 292 4.36 -8.30 -19.45
C VAL A 292 4.16 -7.60 -20.79
N VAL A 293 5.08 -7.74 -21.74
CA VAL A 293 4.95 -7.12 -23.07
C VAL A 293 3.73 -7.65 -23.83
N ALA A 294 3.53 -8.97 -23.84
CA ALA A 294 2.41 -9.60 -24.51
C ALA A 294 1.06 -9.15 -23.92
N GLN A 295 0.94 -9.17 -22.58
CA GLN A 295 -0.27 -8.80 -21.86
C GLN A 295 -0.58 -7.31 -21.97
N ALA A 296 0.42 -6.45 -21.88
CA ALA A 296 0.27 -5.01 -22.09
C ALA A 296 -0.24 -4.70 -23.50
N THR A 297 0.30 -5.37 -24.53
CA THR A 297 -0.16 -5.21 -25.91
C THR A 297 -1.62 -5.56 -26.07
N GLU A 298 -2.03 -6.70 -25.52
CA GLU A 298 -3.41 -7.15 -25.61
C GLU A 298 -4.37 -6.26 -24.80
N LEU A 299 -3.93 -5.79 -23.64
CA LEU A 299 -4.68 -4.85 -22.80
C LEU A 299 -4.94 -3.53 -23.55
N MET A 300 -3.92 -2.95 -24.19
CA MET A 300 -4.07 -1.72 -24.97
C MET A 300 -5.05 -1.90 -26.12
N ARG A 301 -4.94 -3.00 -26.88
CA ARG A 301 -5.84 -3.33 -27.99
C ARG A 301 -7.30 -3.42 -27.56
N ARG A 302 -7.57 -3.91 -26.34
CA ARG A 302 -8.93 -4.11 -25.82
C ARG A 302 -9.53 -2.86 -25.20
N THR A 303 -8.72 -1.99 -24.63
CA THR A 303 -9.20 -0.84 -23.85
C THR A 303 -9.28 0.44 -24.68
N GLY A 304 -8.35 0.64 -25.60
CA GLY A 304 -8.24 1.89 -26.36
C GLY A 304 -7.73 3.07 -25.54
N TYR A 305 -7.07 2.82 -24.40
CA TYR A 305 -6.38 3.88 -23.66
C TYR A 305 -5.26 4.50 -24.50
N GLU A 306 -4.90 5.74 -24.18
CA GLU A 306 -3.76 6.45 -24.80
C GLU A 306 -2.50 6.40 -23.91
N GLU A 307 -2.59 5.80 -22.72
CA GLU A 307 -1.48 5.63 -21.79
C GLU A 307 -1.49 4.22 -21.17
N LEU A 308 -0.29 3.63 -21.06
CA LEU A 308 0.01 2.39 -20.36
C LEU A 308 0.95 2.67 -19.19
N SER A 309 0.64 2.19 -18.00
CA SER A 309 1.46 2.29 -16.80
C SER A 309 2.00 0.93 -16.35
N LEU A 310 3.31 0.85 -16.13
CA LEU A 310 3.96 -0.29 -15.48
C LEU A 310 3.89 -0.12 -13.95
N LEU A 311 2.95 -0.80 -13.31
CA LEU A 311 2.62 -0.63 -11.90
C LEU A 311 3.53 -1.50 -11.01
N SER A 312 4.15 -0.89 -10.01
CA SER A 312 4.76 -1.58 -8.86
C SER A 312 5.11 -0.57 -7.76
N LEU A 313 5.67 -1.04 -6.64
CA LEU A 313 6.18 -0.16 -5.57
C LEU A 313 7.49 0.56 -5.96
N SER A 314 8.26 0.01 -6.91
CA SER A 314 9.52 0.58 -7.38
C SER A 314 9.86 0.04 -8.77
N THR A 315 9.23 0.58 -9.81
CA THR A 315 9.30 -0.04 -11.16
C THR A 315 10.71 -0.07 -11.73
N GLY A 316 11.60 0.81 -11.26
CA GLY A 316 13.00 0.78 -11.60
C GLY A 316 13.78 -0.44 -11.08
N ASP A 317 13.32 -1.08 -10.00
CA ASP A 317 13.97 -2.27 -9.43
C ASP A 317 13.55 -3.57 -10.11
N TYR A 318 12.61 -3.51 -11.06
CA TYR A 318 12.19 -4.66 -11.84
C TYR A 318 13.31 -5.09 -12.80
N SER A 319 13.77 -6.34 -12.69
CA SER A 319 14.92 -6.88 -13.42
C SER A 319 14.82 -6.67 -14.94
N GLY A 320 13.62 -6.81 -15.49
CA GLY A 320 13.34 -6.66 -16.92
C GLY A 320 12.92 -5.25 -17.37
N VAL A 321 13.09 -4.20 -16.54
CA VAL A 321 12.54 -2.87 -16.82
C VAL A 321 13.01 -2.28 -18.16
N ASN A 322 14.31 -2.30 -18.44
CA ASN A 322 14.87 -1.73 -19.66
C ASN A 322 14.35 -2.44 -20.94
N PRO A 323 14.45 -3.78 -21.08
CA PRO A 323 13.99 -4.45 -22.30
C PRO A 323 12.47 -4.38 -22.47
N VAL A 324 11.68 -4.43 -21.38
CA VAL A 324 10.22 -4.22 -21.44
C VAL A 324 9.90 -2.82 -21.94
N LEU A 325 10.50 -1.79 -21.35
CA LEU A 325 10.28 -0.41 -21.76
C LEU A 325 10.62 -0.19 -23.23
N LYS A 326 11.81 -0.61 -23.67
CA LYS A 326 12.23 -0.46 -25.08
C LYS A 326 11.23 -1.12 -26.02
N THR A 327 10.85 -2.36 -25.74
CA THR A 327 9.92 -3.13 -26.58
C THR A 327 8.54 -2.48 -26.65
N LEU A 328 8.01 -2.00 -25.51
CA LEU A 328 6.71 -1.33 -25.46
C LEU A 328 6.75 0.03 -26.17
N MET A 329 7.80 0.82 -25.97
CA MET A 329 7.94 2.13 -26.63
C MET A 329 8.07 1.97 -28.15
N ASP A 330 8.86 1.01 -28.65
CA ASP A 330 8.96 0.75 -30.09
C ASP A 330 7.61 0.35 -30.69
N ARG A 331 6.84 -0.45 -29.95
CA ARG A 331 5.51 -0.91 -30.38
C ARG A 331 4.49 0.21 -30.41
N PHE A 332 4.46 1.03 -29.37
CA PHE A 332 3.38 2.00 -29.14
C PHE A 332 3.67 3.42 -29.63
N ALA A 333 4.94 3.77 -29.90
CA ALA A 333 5.29 5.07 -30.46
C ALA A 333 4.59 5.38 -31.81
N PRO A 334 4.45 4.42 -32.76
CA PRO A 334 3.68 4.64 -33.99
C PRO A 334 2.18 4.88 -33.76
N GLU A 335 1.64 4.39 -32.64
CA GLU A 335 0.23 4.54 -32.24
C GLU A 335 0.01 5.75 -31.32
N HIS A 336 1.07 6.53 -31.03
CA HIS A 336 1.04 7.67 -30.10
C HIS A 336 0.58 7.33 -28.67
N VAL A 337 0.71 6.07 -28.26
CA VAL A 337 0.35 5.60 -26.90
C VAL A 337 1.53 5.78 -25.95
N ALA A 338 1.34 6.57 -24.89
CA ALA A 338 2.35 6.84 -23.88
C ALA A 338 2.61 5.64 -22.98
N VAL A 339 3.88 5.36 -22.68
CA VAL A 339 4.27 4.39 -21.65
C VAL A 339 4.80 5.16 -20.44
N SER A 340 4.07 5.09 -19.33
CA SER A 340 4.40 5.79 -18.09
C SER A 340 4.99 4.84 -17.04
N LEU A 341 5.88 5.43 -16.26
CA LEU A 341 6.59 4.79 -15.17
C LEU A 341 6.20 5.48 -13.85
N PRO A 342 5.17 5.00 -13.16
CA PRO A 342 4.88 5.49 -11.82
C PRO A 342 6.04 5.11 -10.87
N SER A 343 6.41 6.04 -9.99
CA SER A 343 7.27 5.76 -8.83
C SER A 343 8.64 5.15 -9.17
N THR A 344 9.38 5.78 -10.09
CA THR A 344 10.72 5.33 -10.48
C THR A 344 11.82 6.10 -9.77
N ARG A 345 12.76 5.38 -9.15
CA ARG A 345 14.02 5.96 -8.66
C ARG A 345 14.92 6.31 -9.86
N VAL A 346 15.74 7.35 -9.72
CA VAL A 346 16.57 7.86 -10.83
C VAL A 346 17.64 6.85 -11.25
N ASP A 347 18.28 6.21 -10.27
CA ASP A 347 19.38 5.27 -10.42
C ASP A 347 19.01 4.02 -11.24
N ALA A 348 17.71 3.78 -11.42
CA ALA A 348 17.20 2.61 -12.10
C ALA A 348 17.09 2.72 -13.63
N LEU A 349 17.07 3.93 -14.21
CA LEU A 349 16.89 4.11 -15.65
C LEU A 349 18.20 4.48 -16.33
N SER A 350 18.54 3.78 -17.42
CA SER A 350 19.72 4.14 -18.22
C SER A 350 19.47 5.43 -19.02
N PRO A 351 20.51 6.22 -19.35
CA PRO A 351 20.38 7.39 -20.21
C PRO A 351 19.66 7.10 -21.53
N LYS A 352 19.93 5.95 -22.16
CA LYS A 352 19.26 5.50 -23.40
C LYS A 352 17.75 5.34 -23.21
N ILE A 353 17.29 4.77 -22.09
CA ILE A 353 15.85 4.64 -21.82
C ILE A 353 15.19 6.00 -21.58
N LEU A 354 15.89 6.94 -20.95
CA LEU A 354 15.40 8.31 -20.76
C LEU A 354 15.26 9.06 -22.10
N GLU A 355 16.14 8.79 -23.07
CA GLU A 355 16.01 9.28 -24.44
C GLU A 355 14.80 8.69 -25.17
N GLU A 356 14.50 7.40 -24.98
CA GLU A 356 13.32 6.77 -25.58
C GLU A 356 12.01 7.32 -25.01
N ILE A 357 11.93 7.58 -23.70
CA ILE A 357 10.76 8.20 -23.04
C ILE A 357 10.41 9.56 -23.66
N ARG A 358 11.40 10.29 -24.19
CA ARG A 358 11.20 11.58 -24.88
C ARG A 358 10.26 11.48 -26.09
N ARG A 359 10.15 10.31 -26.73
CA ARG A 359 9.46 10.14 -28.01
C ARG A 359 7.94 10.27 -27.92
N VAL A 360 7.33 10.11 -26.75
CA VAL A 360 5.88 9.88 -26.66
C VAL A 360 5.10 11.01 -25.96
N ARG A 361 5.53 11.49 -24.77
CA ARG A 361 5.02 12.75 -24.17
C ARG A 361 5.84 13.19 -22.96
N LYS A 362 6.08 14.51 -22.81
CA LYS A 362 6.74 15.09 -21.64
C LYS A 362 5.72 15.38 -20.52
N THR A 363 5.58 14.49 -19.55
CA THR A 363 4.91 14.78 -18.27
C THR A 363 5.94 15.15 -17.20
N GLY A 364 5.52 15.82 -16.12
CA GLY A 364 6.41 16.14 -15.01
C GLY A 364 6.97 14.87 -14.36
N PHE A 365 8.25 14.87 -13.97
CA PHE A 365 8.89 13.74 -13.29
C PHE A 365 8.80 13.92 -11.75
N THR A 366 8.71 12.83 -11.00
CA THR A 366 8.65 12.87 -9.53
C THR A 366 9.81 12.09 -8.92
N LEU A 367 10.54 12.71 -7.99
CA LEU A 367 11.59 12.09 -7.20
C LEU A 367 11.19 12.07 -5.73
N ALA A 368 11.59 11.03 -5.00
CA ALA A 368 11.18 10.82 -3.61
C ALA A 368 12.38 10.77 -2.66
N PRO A 369 13.06 11.92 -2.39
CA PRO A 369 14.07 12.04 -1.35
C PRO A 369 13.57 11.65 0.03
N GLU A 370 12.31 11.92 0.34
CA GLU A 370 11.63 11.72 1.63
C GLU A 370 12.23 12.50 2.82
N ALA A 371 13.53 12.78 2.81
CA ALA A 371 14.22 13.55 3.82
C ALA A 371 15.18 14.60 3.21
N GLY A 372 15.33 15.72 3.90
CA GLY A 372 16.14 16.86 3.46
C GLY A 372 17.65 16.61 3.46
N THR A 373 18.15 15.82 4.41
CA THR A 373 19.59 15.57 4.62
C THR A 373 19.98 14.13 4.35
N GLN A 374 21.26 13.88 4.06
CA GLN A 374 21.76 12.50 3.89
C GLN A 374 21.61 11.66 5.16
N ARG A 375 21.93 12.23 6.33
CA ARG A 375 21.77 11.56 7.64
C ARG A 375 20.37 10.98 7.80
N LEU A 376 19.34 11.79 7.67
CA LEU A 376 17.95 11.34 7.82
C LEU A 376 17.52 10.38 6.68
N ARG A 377 18.05 10.54 5.46
CA ARG A 377 17.86 9.55 4.37
C ARG A 377 18.42 8.18 4.74
N ASP A 378 19.60 8.12 5.36
CA ASP A 378 20.21 6.87 5.79
C ASP A 378 19.42 6.22 6.94
N VAL A 379 18.93 7.02 7.90
CA VAL A 379 18.04 6.58 8.99
C VAL A 379 16.77 5.92 8.45
N ILE A 380 16.16 6.49 7.40
CA ILE A 380 14.91 5.95 6.83
C ILE A 380 15.11 4.89 5.73
N GLN A 381 16.36 4.47 5.49
CA GLN A 381 16.70 3.48 4.47
C GLN A 381 16.43 3.97 3.03
N LYS A 382 16.96 5.16 2.69
CA LYS A 382 17.06 5.65 1.31
C LYS A 382 18.48 5.46 0.78
N GLU A 383 18.65 4.40 0.00
CA GLU A 383 19.93 3.95 -0.54
C GLU A 383 20.40 4.76 -1.75
N TYR A 384 20.42 6.09 -1.66
CA TYR A 384 21.06 6.95 -2.67
C TYR A 384 21.59 8.22 -2.04
N ARG A 385 22.64 8.76 -2.66
CA ARG A 385 23.32 9.97 -2.22
C ARG A 385 22.69 11.20 -2.84
N GLU A 386 23.02 12.33 -2.24
CA GLU A 386 22.54 13.62 -2.71
C GLU A 386 23.02 13.94 -4.12
N GLU A 387 24.27 13.60 -4.43
CA GLU A 387 24.90 13.86 -5.72
C GLU A 387 24.12 13.17 -6.85
N GLU A 388 23.66 11.95 -6.61
CA GLU A 388 22.84 11.19 -7.56
C GLU A 388 21.51 11.89 -7.86
N LEU A 389 20.91 12.54 -6.86
CA LEU A 389 19.70 13.34 -7.05
C LEU A 389 19.95 14.63 -7.86
N LEU A 390 21.11 15.26 -7.68
CA LEU A 390 21.48 16.46 -8.44
C LEU A 390 21.81 16.12 -9.90
N ASP A 391 22.49 15.00 -10.12
CA ASP A 391 22.80 14.49 -11.45
C ASP A 391 21.53 14.07 -12.20
N ALA A 392 20.57 13.47 -11.50
CA ALA A 392 19.23 13.25 -12.02
C ALA A 392 18.60 14.52 -12.57
N ALA A 393 18.60 15.58 -11.75
CA ALA A 393 17.95 16.84 -12.08
C ALA A 393 18.62 17.52 -13.29
N ARG A 394 19.95 17.44 -13.38
CA ARG A 394 20.71 17.89 -14.57
C ARG A 394 20.26 17.13 -15.81
N LEU A 395 20.26 15.80 -15.73
CA LEU A 395 19.89 14.92 -16.85
C LEU A 395 18.45 15.19 -17.33
N PHE A 396 17.48 15.30 -16.41
CA PHE A 396 16.11 15.65 -16.78
C PHE A 396 16.02 17.01 -17.46
N ALA A 397 16.76 18.00 -16.98
CA ALA A 397 16.79 19.32 -17.60
C ALA A 397 17.42 19.29 -19.01
N ASP A 398 18.49 18.53 -19.20
CA ASP A 398 19.20 18.38 -20.48
C ASP A 398 18.36 17.65 -21.52
N LEU A 399 17.58 16.66 -21.09
CA LEU A 399 16.61 15.97 -21.95
C LEU A 399 15.32 16.79 -22.18
N GLY A 400 15.22 17.96 -21.55
CA GLY A 400 14.21 18.98 -21.84
C GLY A 400 12.89 18.78 -21.10
N TRP A 401 12.89 18.15 -19.92
CA TRP A 401 11.79 18.28 -18.96
C TRP A 401 11.71 19.72 -18.43
N ARG A 402 10.52 20.13 -17.98
CA ARG A 402 10.26 21.49 -17.47
C ARG A 402 9.79 21.54 -16.03
N SER A 403 9.39 20.42 -15.45
CA SER A 403 8.88 20.37 -14.07
C SER A 403 9.34 19.10 -13.38
N LEU A 404 9.73 19.26 -12.11
CA LEU A 404 10.18 18.19 -11.22
C LEU A 404 9.46 18.31 -9.87
N LYS A 405 8.78 17.25 -9.44
CA LYS A 405 8.14 17.18 -8.14
C LYS A 405 9.05 16.39 -7.19
N LEU A 406 9.27 16.90 -5.98
CA LEU A 406 10.05 16.25 -4.93
C LEU A 406 9.12 15.85 -3.78
N TYR A 407 9.15 14.58 -3.38
CA TYR A 407 8.39 14.06 -2.24
C TYR A 407 9.27 14.01 -1.00
N PHE A 408 8.77 14.62 0.06
CA PHE A 408 9.40 14.72 1.36
C PHE A 408 8.38 14.35 2.44
N MET A 409 8.89 14.02 3.61
CA MET A 409 8.11 13.86 4.82
C MET A 409 8.69 14.73 5.95
N ILE A 410 7.85 15.07 6.91
CA ILE A 410 8.25 15.64 8.20
C ILE A 410 7.78 14.77 9.37
N GLY A 411 8.44 14.90 10.52
CA GLY A 411 8.11 14.14 11.72
C GLY A 411 8.72 12.75 11.77
N LEU A 412 9.73 12.48 10.94
CA LEU A 412 10.46 11.22 10.96
C LEU A 412 11.21 11.01 12.30
N PRO A 413 11.45 9.76 12.72
CA PRO A 413 12.28 9.49 13.90
C PRO A 413 13.66 10.12 13.80
N SER A 414 14.15 10.72 14.90
CA SER A 414 15.40 11.49 14.96
C SER A 414 15.45 12.78 14.11
N GLU A 415 14.33 13.26 13.56
CA GLU A 415 14.29 14.49 12.78
C GLU A 415 14.59 15.72 13.66
N THR A 416 15.55 16.53 13.21
CA THR A 416 15.92 17.81 13.79
C THR A 416 15.42 18.96 12.92
N GLU A 417 15.41 20.19 13.47
CA GLU A 417 15.08 21.39 12.68
C GLU A 417 16.03 21.57 11.47
N ALA A 418 17.30 21.16 11.60
CA ALA A 418 18.26 21.21 10.50
C ALA A 418 17.83 20.32 9.33
N ASP A 419 17.22 19.16 9.60
CA ASP A 419 16.72 18.26 8.56
C ASP A 419 15.50 18.86 7.84
N VAL A 420 14.61 19.52 8.58
CA VAL A 420 13.46 20.25 8.03
C VAL A 420 13.92 21.39 7.13
N ARG A 421 14.92 22.17 7.56
CA ARG A 421 15.54 23.21 6.71
C ARG A 421 16.24 22.59 5.49
N GLY A 422 16.83 21.42 5.67
CA GLY A 422 17.45 20.61 4.63
C GLY A 422 16.51 20.31 3.45
N ILE A 423 15.20 20.20 3.68
CA ILE A 423 14.21 20.01 2.60
C ILE A 423 14.23 21.19 1.62
N ALA A 424 14.19 22.41 2.15
CA ALA A 424 14.21 23.62 1.33
C ALA A 424 15.57 23.79 0.62
N GLU A 425 16.65 23.51 1.34
CA GLU A 425 18.01 23.61 0.82
C GLU A 425 18.31 22.58 -0.27
N LEU A 426 17.86 21.33 -0.11
CA LEU A 426 17.96 20.32 -1.14
C LEU A 426 17.14 20.70 -2.38
N SER A 427 15.91 21.18 -2.18
CA SER A 427 15.04 21.61 -3.28
C SER A 427 15.66 22.78 -4.06
N ARG A 428 16.33 23.71 -3.38
CA ARG A 428 17.12 24.80 -3.98
C ARG A 428 18.26 24.25 -4.83
N ARG A 429 19.07 23.35 -4.27
CA ARG A 429 20.22 22.75 -4.97
C ARG A 429 19.79 21.93 -6.19
N VAL A 430 18.67 21.21 -6.12
CA VAL A 430 18.07 20.51 -7.26
C VAL A 430 17.69 21.50 -8.38
N ARG A 431 17.06 22.63 -8.04
CA ARG A 431 16.71 23.67 -9.01
C ARG A 431 17.96 24.29 -9.67
N GLU A 432 19.02 24.49 -8.88
CA GLU A 432 20.29 25.05 -9.36
C GLU A 432 21.07 24.07 -10.23
N ALA A 433 21.08 22.79 -9.88
CA ALA A 433 21.67 21.73 -10.70
C ALA A 433 21.02 21.68 -12.10
N ALA A 434 19.72 21.94 -12.19
CA ALA A 434 18.99 22.08 -13.45
C ALA A 434 19.20 23.43 -14.17
N SER A 435 20.09 24.29 -13.69
CA SER A 435 20.31 25.67 -14.18
C SER A 435 19.03 26.51 -14.24
N GLY A 436 18.08 26.26 -13.32
CA GLY A 436 16.78 26.92 -13.29
C GLY A 436 15.80 26.54 -14.41
N ARG A 437 16.14 25.56 -15.27
CA ARG A 437 15.28 25.09 -16.37
C ARG A 437 14.08 24.26 -15.89
N LEU A 438 14.15 23.71 -14.67
CA LEU A 438 13.08 22.94 -14.05
C LEU A 438 12.31 23.79 -13.04
N ARG A 439 10.98 23.81 -13.17
CA ARG A 439 10.07 24.21 -12.08
C ARG A 439 10.05 23.11 -11.03
N VAL A 440 10.54 23.42 -9.83
CA VAL A 440 10.58 22.46 -8.71
C VAL A 440 9.39 22.70 -7.79
N THR A 441 8.68 21.62 -7.47
CA THR A 441 7.59 21.58 -6.48
C THR A 441 7.98 20.63 -5.35
N ALA A 442 8.02 21.12 -4.11
CA ALA A 442 8.22 20.29 -2.92
C ALA A 442 6.85 19.90 -2.34
N SER A 443 6.57 18.61 -2.30
CA SER A 443 5.37 18.02 -1.71
C SER A 443 5.76 17.33 -0.41
N VAL A 444 5.17 17.76 0.71
CA VAL A 444 5.56 17.30 2.05
C VAL A 444 4.39 16.64 2.76
N SER A 445 4.52 15.35 3.08
CA SER A 445 3.59 14.64 3.95
C SER A 445 4.05 14.65 5.42
N THR A 446 3.16 14.28 6.33
CA THR A 446 3.51 14.05 7.74
C THR A 446 3.70 12.55 7.94
N PHE A 447 4.75 12.16 8.67
CA PHE A 447 5.00 10.77 8.99
C PHE A 447 3.89 10.21 9.89
N VAL A 448 3.25 9.14 9.42
CA VAL A 448 2.31 8.31 10.19
C VAL A 448 2.96 6.95 10.40
N PRO A 449 3.24 6.55 11.65
CA PRO A 449 3.79 5.23 11.92
C PRO A 449 2.81 4.13 11.51
N LYS A 450 3.27 3.18 10.70
CA LYS A 450 2.45 2.08 10.20
C LYS A 450 2.79 0.75 10.90
N PRO A 451 1.81 -0.14 11.09
CA PRO A 451 2.03 -1.46 11.70
C PRO A 451 2.96 -2.32 10.84
N HIS A 452 3.70 -3.22 11.48
CA HIS A 452 4.69 -4.11 10.84
C HIS A 452 5.87 -3.39 10.15
N THR A 453 6.20 -2.19 10.58
CA THR A 453 7.41 -1.45 10.16
C THR A 453 8.39 -1.32 11.32
N PRO A 454 9.70 -1.11 11.09
CA PRO A 454 10.65 -0.80 12.15
C PRO A 454 10.27 0.45 12.95
N PHE A 455 9.55 1.40 12.33
CA PHE A 455 9.09 2.61 13.01
C PHE A 455 7.69 2.48 13.66
N GLN A 456 7.12 1.28 13.75
CA GLN A 456 5.81 1.08 14.40
C GLN A 456 5.79 1.51 15.89
N TRP A 457 6.95 1.57 16.55
CA TRP A 457 7.10 2.04 17.93
C TRP A 457 7.35 3.54 18.07
N ALA A 458 7.64 4.25 16.98
CA ALA A 458 7.89 5.69 17.00
C ALA A 458 6.64 6.47 17.43
N GLY A 459 6.83 7.67 18.00
CA GLY A 459 5.73 8.62 18.18
C GLY A 459 5.38 9.32 16.88
N GLN A 460 4.20 9.94 16.85
CA GLN A 460 3.78 10.83 15.77
C GLN A 460 3.74 12.27 16.28
N LEU A 461 4.06 13.23 15.41
CA LEU A 461 3.93 14.65 15.75
C LEU A 461 2.50 15.03 16.10
N THR A 462 2.36 15.97 17.03
CA THR A 462 1.09 16.67 17.28
C THR A 462 0.69 17.53 16.08
N VAL A 463 -0.57 17.98 16.07
CA VAL A 463 -1.08 18.89 15.03
C VAL A 463 -0.31 20.22 15.08
N GLU A 464 -0.03 20.72 16.28
CA GLU A 464 0.68 21.97 16.54
C GLU A 464 2.12 21.89 16.01
N GLU A 465 2.87 20.85 16.37
CA GLU A 465 4.23 20.63 15.90
C GLU A 465 4.31 20.47 14.38
N THR A 466 3.32 19.80 13.79
CA THR A 466 3.21 19.65 12.33
C THR A 466 3.03 21.01 11.68
N ARG A 467 2.11 21.85 12.19
CA ARG A 467 1.88 23.21 11.69
C ARG A 467 3.11 24.11 11.84
N VAL A 468 3.87 23.99 12.93
CA VAL A 468 5.13 24.71 13.14
C VAL A 468 6.15 24.37 12.05
N ARG A 469 6.36 23.08 11.77
CA ARG A 469 7.29 22.62 10.71
C ARG A 469 6.82 23.03 9.32
N GLN A 470 5.53 22.91 9.01
CA GLN A 470 4.95 23.38 7.76
C GLN A 470 5.13 24.90 7.58
N GLY A 471 4.95 25.67 8.66
CA GLY A 471 5.19 27.11 8.68
C GLY A 471 6.66 27.47 8.41
N LEU A 472 7.60 26.72 9.00
CA LEU A 472 9.02 26.86 8.71
C LEU A 472 9.31 26.60 7.23
N LEU A 473 8.83 25.48 6.69
CA LEU A 473 9.02 25.11 5.28
C LEU A 473 8.41 26.14 4.32
N ARG A 474 7.21 26.64 4.59
CA ARG A 474 6.58 27.70 3.78
C ARG A 474 7.47 28.93 3.69
N ARG A 475 8.08 29.35 4.81
CA ARG A 475 9.03 30.47 4.83
C ARG A 475 10.31 30.15 4.07
N GLN A 476 10.92 28.98 4.29
CA GLN A 476 12.20 28.62 3.65
C GLN A 476 12.05 28.38 2.14
N LEU A 477 11.08 27.58 1.70
CA LEU A 477 10.81 27.31 0.29
C LEU A 477 10.40 28.58 -0.47
N GLY A 478 9.63 29.46 0.17
CA GLY A 478 9.25 30.76 -0.38
C GLY A 478 10.45 31.64 -0.74
N ARG A 479 11.51 31.64 0.07
CA ARG A 479 12.77 32.37 -0.23
C ARG A 479 13.42 31.92 -1.54
N TYR A 480 13.24 30.65 -1.91
CA TYR A 480 13.80 30.05 -3.11
C TYR A 480 12.82 29.98 -4.29
N LYS A 481 11.61 30.53 -4.12
CA LYS A 481 10.50 30.48 -5.11
C LYS A 481 10.15 29.04 -5.53
N ILE A 482 10.18 28.13 -4.57
CA ILE A 482 9.82 26.72 -4.78
C ILE A 482 8.36 26.54 -4.40
N GLU A 483 7.57 25.91 -5.28
CA GLU A 483 6.16 25.62 -5.00
C GLU A 483 6.08 24.63 -3.85
N PHE A 484 5.27 24.95 -2.83
CA PHE A 484 5.11 24.11 -1.65
C PHE A 484 3.69 23.51 -1.63
N ARG A 485 3.61 22.18 -1.58
CA ARG A 485 2.38 21.43 -1.31
C ARG A 485 2.56 20.64 -0.02
N TRP A 486 1.54 20.56 0.80
CA TRP A 486 1.60 19.84 2.08
C TRP A 486 0.33 19.06 2.32
N HIS A 487 0.42 18.01 3.15
CA HIS A 487 -0.74 17.31 3.68
C HIS A 487 -1.31 18.05 4.88
N ASP A 488 -2.63 17.96 5.04
CA ASP A 488 -3.30 18.55 6.18
C ASP A 488 -2.92 17.83 7.49
N ALA A 489 -2.58 18.60 8.53
CA ALA A 489 -2.14 18.09 9.81
C ALA A 489 -3.24 17.32 10.57
N GLU A 490 -4.50 17.75 10.42
CA GLU A 490 -5.66 17.12 11.06
C GLU A 490 -5.98 15.76 10.44
N LEU A 491 -5.80 15.63 9.12
CA LEU A 491 -5.94 14.34 8.44
C LEU A 491 -4.87 13.34 8.88
N SER A 492 -3.62 13.79 8.95
CA SER A 492 -2.51 12.93 9.43
C SER A 492 -2.73 12.50 10.89
N PHE A 493 -3.29 13.37 11.72
CA PHE A 493 -3.65 13.06 13.10
C PHE A 493 -4.69 11.92 13.20
N LEU A 494 -5.79 12.00 12.44
CA LEU A 494 -6.79 10.93 12.40
C LEU A 494 -6.21 9.63 11.85
N GLU A 495 -5.42 9.71 10.79
CA GLU A 495 -4.76 8.56 10.19
C GLU A 495 -3.85 7.86 11.22
N GLY A 496 -3.11 8.63 12.01
CA GLY A 496 -2.27 8.12 13.09
C GLY A 496 -3.03 7.36 14.17
N ILE A 497 -4.18 7.88 14.61
CA ILE A 497 -5.04 7.24 15.61
C ILE A 497 -5.50 5.87 15.11
N PHE A 498 -6.06 5.81 13.90
CA PHE A 498 -6.63 4.57 13.38
C PHE A 498 -5.58 3.58 12.88
N SER A 499 -4.45 4.05 12.33
CA SER A 499 -3.39 3.16 11.89
C SER A 499 -2.74 2.40 13.05
N ARG A 500 -2.67 3.04 14.22
CA ARG A 500 -2.09 2.49 15.45
C ARG A 500 -3.14 2.04 16.47
N GLY A 501 -4.40 2.04 16.06
CA GLY A 501 -5.56 1.92 16.93
C GLY A 501 -5.82 0.50 17.44
N ASP A 502 -6.58 0.39 18.53
CA ASP A 502 -7.10 -0.87 19.05
C ASP A 502 -8.64 -0.94 18.95
N ARG A 503 -9.21 -2.07 19.40
CA ARG A 503 -10.64 -2.38 19.29
C ARG A 503 -11.57 -1.38 19.97
N ARG A 504 -11.10 -0.59 20.95
CA ARG A 504 -11.92 0.44 21.62
C ARG A 504 -12.31 1.57 20.68
N LEU A 505 -11.52 1.82 19.62
CA LEU A 505 -11.84 2.84 18.63
C LEU A 505 -13.04 2.51 17.76
N ALA A 506 -13.55 1.27 17.79
CA ALA A 506 -14.77 0.92 17.07
C ALA A 506 -15.98 1.77 17.54
N ASP A 507 -16.10 2.00 18.84
CA ASP A 507 -17.22 2.78 19.39
C ASP A 507 -17.11 4.27 19.02
N VAL A 508 -15.88 4.78 18.95
CA VAL A 508 -15.58 6.13 18.43
C VAL A 508 -15.94 6.24 16.95
N LEU A 509 -15.55 5.27 16.12
CA LEU A 509 -15.91 5.23 14.69
C LEU A 509 -17.42 5.26 14.49
N GLU A 510 -18.14 4.42 15.22
CA GLU A 510 -19.60 4.38 15.14
C GLU A 510 -20.24 5.71 15.59
N THR A 511 -19.72 6.32 16.66
CA THR A 511 -20.23 7.60 17.16
C THR A 511 -19.96 8.75 16.20
N ALA A 512 -18.75 8.83 15.65
CA ALA A 512 -18.38 9.84 14.67
C ALA A 512 -19.20 9.69 13.38
N GLN A 513 -19.40 8.45 12.92
CA GLN A 513 -20.26 8.16 11.78
C GLN A 513 -21.71 8.61 12.05
N ARG A 514 -22.27 8.32 13.23
CA ARG A 514 -23.61 8.81 13.59
C ARG A 514 -23.68 10.34 13.72
N GLY A 515 -22.57 10.99 14.10
CA GLY A 515 -22.40 12.44 14.12
C GLY A 515 -22.22 13.09 12.73
N GLY A 516 -22.16 12.29 11.67
CA GLY A 516 -22.09 12.73 10.28
C GLY A 516 -20.68 12.79 9.68
N ALA A 517 -19.66 12.19 10.31
CA ALA A 517 -18.32 12.06 9.72
C ALA A 517 -18.36 11.15 8.48
N ARG A 518 -17.96 11.67 7.32
CA ARG A 518 -17.96 10.98 6.02
C ARG A 518 -16.82 11.56 5.20
N PHE A 519 -16.21 10.75 4.33
CA PHE A 519 -15.16 11.19 3.42
C PHE A 519 -14.03 11.96 4.14
N ASP A 520 -13.61 11.46 5.31
CA ASP A 520 -12.63 12.15 6.16
C ASP A 520 -11.26 12.32 5.48
N GLY A 521 -10.97 11.55 4.42
CA GLY A 521 -9.78 11.74 3.57
C GLY A 521 -9.79 13.02 2.71
N TRP A 522 -10.94 13.68 2.58
CA TRP A 522 -11.10 14.91 1.82
C TRP A 522 -11.09 16.09 2.79
N SER A 523 -10.10 16.98 2.68
CA SER A 523 -9.90 18.09 3.64
C SER A 523 -11.16 18.92 3.86
N ASP A 524 -11.96 19.16 2.81
CA ASP A 524 -13.18 19.96 2.89
C ASP A 524 -14.38 19.23 3.52
N HIS A 525 -14.25 17.93 3.78
CA HIS A 525 -15.28 17.08 4.41
C HIS A 525 -14.88 16.58 5.81
N CYS A 526 -13.60 16.63 6.17
CA CYS A 526 -13.16 16.19 7.48
C CYS A 526 -13.72 17.10 8.58
N ARG A 527 -14.51 16.50 9.47
CA ARG A 527 -15.17 17.19 10.59
C ARG A 527 -14.47 16.86 11.90
N MET A 528 -13.37 17.55 12.17
CA MET A 528 -12.55 17.29 13.35
C MET A 528 -13.28 17.53 14.68
N ASP A 529 -14.26 18.44 14.70
CA ASP A 529 -15.19 18.64 15.82
C ASP A 529 -15.89 17.32 16.20
N VAL A 530 -16.47 16.64 15.22
CA VAL A 530 -17.19 15.36 15.41
C VAL A 530 -16.27 14.27 15.96
N TRP A 531 -15.02 14.22 15.48
CA TRP A 531 -14.04 13.25 15.96
C TRP A 531 -13.60 13.50 17.40
N ARG A 532 -13.37 14.75 17.77
CA ARG A 532 -13.01 15.13 19.16
C ARG A 532 -14.15 14.81 20.13
N ASP A 533 -15.38 15.12 19.74
CA ASP A 533 -16.56 14.81 20.55
C ASP A 533 -16.75 13.30 20.71
N ALA A 534 -16.55 12.52 19.63
CA ALA A 534 -16.64 11.06 19.68
C ALA A 534 -15.56 10.44 20.58
N LEU A 535 -14.32 10.90 20.50
CA LEU A 535 -13.24 10.47 21.42
C LEU A 535 -13.58 10.78 22.88
N ALA A 536 -14.04 12.01 23.15
CA ALA A 536 -14.42 12.45 24.48
C ALA A 536 -15.61 11.65 25.05
N ALA A 537 -16.62 11.34 24.22
CA ALA A 537 -17.78 10.55 24.62
C ALA A 537 -17.42 9.13 25.07
N HIS A 538 -16.32 8.56 24.56
CA HIS A 538 -15.81 7.25 24.94
C HIS A 538 -14.62 7.31 25.92
N GLY A 539 -14.27 8.50 26.41
CA GLY A 539 -13.16 8.69 27.35
C GLY A 539 -11.80 8.26 26.80
N LEU A 540 -11.61 8.32 25.48
CA LEU A 540 -10.37 7.93 24.82
C LEU A 540 -9.53 9.16 24.47
N ASP A 541 -8.28 9.15 24.91
CA ASP A 541 -7.32 10.20 24.58
C ASP A 541 -6.59 9.87 23.26
N ALA A 542 -6.58 10.79 22.32
CA ALA A 542 -5.83 10.66 21.08
C ALA A 542 -4.31 10.57 21.31
N ALA A 543 -3.79 11.28 22.31
CA ALA A 543 -2.36 11.26 22.64
C ALA A 543 -1.90 9.85 23.03
N PHE A 544 -2.78 9.05 23.63
CA PHE A 544 -2.51 7.64 23.90
C PHE A 544 -2.13 6.90 22.60
N TYR A 545 -2.86 7.06 21.50
CA TYR A 545 -2.56 6.32 20.27
C TYR A 545 -1.33 6.86 19.53
N LEU A 546 -1.03 8.15 19.66
CA LEU A 546 0.06 8.83 18.94
C LEU A 546 1.41 8.80 19.67
N ARG A 547 1.42 8.46 20.96
CA ARG A 547 2.64 8.35 21.79
C ARG A 547 3.65 7.37 21.22
N ARG A 548 4.93 7.54 21.57
CA ARG A 548 5.95 6.50 21.39
C ARG A 548 5.62 5.28 22.24
N ARG A 549 5.76 4.08 21.69
CA ARG A 549 5.50 2.81 22.39
C ARG A 549 6.80 2.14 22.83
N PRO A 550 6.90 1.59 24.05
CA PRO A 550 8.02 0.75 24.44
C PRO A 550 8.19 -0.46 23.51
N LEU A 551 9.44 -0.89 23.29
CA LEU A 551 9.75 -2.01 22.40
C LEU A 551 9.20 -3.36 22.88
N ALA A 552 8.89 -3.47 24.17
CA ALA A 552 8.28 -4.65 24.79
C ALA A 552 6.74 -4.59 24.84
N GLU A 553 6.13 -3.46 24.47
CA GLU A 553 4.67 -3.32 24.48
C GLU A 553 4.03 -4.31 23.50
N GLN A 554 2.93 -4.93 23.92
CA GLN A 554 2.06 -5.75 23.07
C GLN A 554 1.27 -4.82 22.15
N LEU A 555 1.38 -5.03 20.85
CA LEU A 555 0.73 -4.21 19.83
C LEU A 555 -0.64 -4.78 19.45
N PRO A 556 -1.60 -3.94 19.02
CA PRO A 556 -2.94 -4.38 18.60
C PRO A 556 -2.95 -5.41 17.47
N TRP A 557 -1.88 -5.47 16.68
CA TRP A 557 -1.74 -6.36 15.52
C TRP A 557 -0.74 -7.51 15.73
N ASP A 558 -0.24 -7.72 16.96
CA ASP A 558 0.81 -8.73 17.22
C ASP A 558 0.32 -10.19 17.02
N HIS A 559 -0.99 -10.45 16.97
CA HIS A 559 -1.56 -11.77 16.60
C HIS A 559 -1.61 -12.01 15.09
N LEU A 560 -1.29 -11.01 14.27
CA LEU A 560 -1.29 -11.05 12.82
C LEU A 560 0.16 -11.14 12.30
N ASP A 561 0.49 -12.22 11.60
CA ASP A 561 1.82 -12.43 11.05
C ASP A 561 1.91 -11.95 9.60
N ALA A 562 2.53 -10.78 9.42
CA ALA A 562 2.84 -10.21 8.11
C ALA A 562 4.04 -10.91 7.40
N GLY A 563 4.48 -12.07 7.87
CA GLY A 563 5.65 -12.79 7.39
C GLY A 563 6.96 -12.12 7.79
N LEU A 564 6.98 -11.41 8.93
CA LEU A 564 8.16 -10.68 9.38
C LEU A 564 8.39 -10.91 10.87
N SER A 565 9.60 -11.31 11.24
CA SER A 565 9.93 -11.53 12.64
C SER A 565 10.10 -10.21 13.40
N ARG A 566 9.58 -10.16 14.64
CA ARG A 566 9.83 -9.03 15.55
C ARG A 566 11.33 -8.76 15.73
N ARG A 567 12.14 -9.82 15.79
CA ARG A 567 13.61 -9.75 15.85
C ARG A 567 14.18 -8.93 14.69
N PHE A 568 13.74 -9.20 13.46
CA PHE A 568 14.19 -8.45 12.29
C PHE A 568 13.79 -6.97 12.35
N LEU A 569 12.54 -6.67 12.74
CA LEU A 569 12.09 -5.28 12.85
C LEU A 569 12.90 -4.48 13.88
N LEU A 570 13.21 -5.09 15.03
CA LEU A 570 14.07 -4.48 16.05
C LEU A 570 15.52 -4.30 15.58
N GLN A 571 16.07 -5.27 14.86
CA GLN A 571 17.41 -5.17 14.27
C GLN A 571 17.48 -4.05 13.23
N ASP A 572 16.47 -3.92 12.38
CA ASP A 572 16.43 -2.86 11.36
C ASP A 572 16.20 -1.47 12.00
N LEU A 573 15.44 -1.40 13.09
CA LEU A 573 15.34 -0.19 13.92
C LEU A 573 16.69 0.20 14.54
N ALA A 574 17.44 -0.76 15.11
CA ALA A 574 18.77 -0.48 15.66
C ALA A 574 19.73 0.06 14.60
N ARG A 575 19.71 -0.51 13.39
CA ARG A 575 20.46 0.01 12.24
C ARG A 575 20.03 1.43 11.87
N ALA A 576 18.76 1.77 12.00
CA ALA A 576 18.25 3.12 11.77
C ALA A 576 18.88 4.13 12.72
N VAL A 577 18.98 3.80 14.01
CA VAL A 577 19.61 4.63 15.04
C VAL A 577 21.08 4.89 14.71
N GLU A 578 21.77 3.88 14.19
CA GLU A 578 23.18 4.00 13.77
C GLU A 578 23.36 4.66 12.38
N GLY A 579 22.29 4.96 11.65
CA GLY A 579 22.36 5.46 10.27
C GLY A 579 22.93 4.44 9.28
N VAL A 580 22.84 3.14 9.59
CA VAL A 580 23.41 2.07 8.78
C VAL A 580 22.35 1.50 7.83
N LEU A 581 22.68 1.45 6.54
CA LEU A 581 21.77 0.89 5.53
C LEU A 581 21.68 -0.64 5.63
N THR A 582 20.49 -1.19 5.42
CA THR A 582 20.23 -2.63 5.31
C THR A 582 20.52 -3.10 3.88
N PRO A 583 21.26 -4.21 3.66
CA PRO A 583 21.58 -4.66 2.30
C PRO A 583 20.36 -5.12 1.50
N ASP A 584 20.44 -4.97 0.18
CA ASP A 584 19.45 -5.50 -0.75
C ASP A 584 19.46 -7.04 -0.77
N CYS A 585 18.32 -7.66 -0.45
CA CYS A 585 18.23 -9.12 -0.33
C CYS A 585 17.89 -9.86 -1.62
N SER A 586 17.58 -9.18 -2.74
CA SER A 586 17.49 -9.85 -4.05
C SER A 586 18.87 -10.01 -4.69
N ILE A 587 19.80 -9.10 -4.40
CA ILE A 587 21.12 -9.08 -5.08
C ILE A 587 22.30 -9.33 -4.13
N GLU A 588 22.37 -8.66 -2.98
CA GLU A 588 23.56 -8.73 -2.12
C GLU A 588 23.56 -9.96 -1.21
N ARG A 589 22.63 -10.02 -0.25
CA ARG A 589 22.51 -11.12 0.70
C ARG A 589 21.19 -11.10 1.45
N CYS A 590 20.69 -12.29 1.80
CA CYS A 590 19.52 -12.42 2.65
C CYS A 590 19.73 -11.77 4.03
N THR A 591 18.70 -11.07 4.52
CA THR A 591 18.65 -10.42 5.83
C THR A 591 17.84 -11.21 6.86
N TYR A 592 17.37 -12.42 6.50
CA TYR A 592 16.57 -13.31 7.36
C TYR A 592 15.37 -12.62 8.02
N CYS A 593 14.64 -11.82 7.23
CA CYS A 593 13.51 -11.06 7.77
C CYS A 593 12.30 -11.90 8.21
N GLY A 594 12.20 -13.15 7.73
CA GLY A 594 11.09 -14.08 8.00
C GLY A 594 10.11 -14.25 6.83
N ALA A 595 10.23 -13.43 5.78
CA ALA A 595 9.28 -13.44 4.66
C ALA A 595 9.38 -14.66 3.74
N CYS A 596 10.57 -15.26 3.66
CA CYS A 596 10.83 -16.45 2.85
C CYS A 596 10.98 -17.67 3.77
N ASP A 597 10.40 -18.79 3.36
CA ASP A 597 10.72 -20.13 3.91
C ASP A 597 11.81 -20.85 3.10
N PHE A 598 12.15 -20.30 1.92
CA PHE A 598 13.12 -20.86 0.96
C PHE A 598 12.73 -22.21 0.36
N GLU A 599 11.48 -22.62 0.53
CA GLU A 599 10.87 -23.84 -0.01
C GLU A 599 9.72 -23.50 -0.94
N ALA A 600 8.60 -22.98 -0.43
CA ALA A 600 7.47 -22.56 -1.23
C ALA A 600 7.52 -21.05 -1.51
N VAL A 601 7.93 -20.26 -0.52
CA VAL A 601 7.93 -18.79 -0.55
C VAL A 601 9.37 -18.27 -0.55
N ARG A 602 9.74 -17.61 -1.64
CA ARG A 602 11.05 -16.99 -1.83
C ARG A 602 10.97 -15.77 -2.75
N ASN A 603 12.06 -14.99 -2.82
CA ASN A 603 12.17 -13.94 -3.82
C ASN A 603 12.14 -14.58 -5.21
N VAL A 604 11.35 -14.04 -6.13
CA VAL A 604 11.29 -14.42 -7.53
C VAL A 604 11.64 -13.19 -8.35
N ASP A 605 12.75 -13.24 -9.08
CA ASP A 605 13.20 -12.16 -9.95
C ASP A 605 13.80 -12.71 -11.25
N HIS A 606 14.09 -11.82 -12.19
CA HIS A 606 14.69 -12.18 -13.46
C HIS A 606 16.13 -11.66 -13.61
N HIS A 607 16.85 -11.55 -12.49
CA HIS A 607 18.29 -11.35 -12.53
C HIS A 607 18.99 -12.62 -13.06
N LEU A 608 20.14 -12.47 -13.71
CA LEU A 608 20.97 -13.60 -14.15
C LEU A 608 21.57 -14.35 -12.95
N GLU A 609 21.93 -13.62 -11.91
CA GLU A 609 22.39 -14.12 -10.61
C GLU A 609 21.99 -13.12 -9.53
N GLY A 610 21.78 -13.60 -8.31
CA GLY A 610 21.45 -12.78 -7.14
C GLY A 610 21.78 -13.48 -5.82
N ALA A 611 21.11 -13.04 -4.75
CA ALA A 611 21.37 -13.55 -3.40
C ALA A 611 20.91 -15.02 -3.23
N LYS A 612 21.71 -15.81 -2.51
CA LYS A 612 21.37 -17.21 -2.20
C LYS A 612 19.97 -17.34 -1.58
N GLY A 613 19.21 -18.31 -2.06
CA GLY A 613 17.85 -18.62 -1.60
C GLY A 613 16.73 -17.94 -2.42
N GLY A 614 17.07 -17.01 -3.31
CA GLY A 614 16.16 -16.50 -4.34
C GLY A 614 15.99 -17.45 -5.52
N ASP A 615 14.89 -17.29 -6.24
CA ASP A 615 14.61 -17.90 -7.55
C ASP A 615 14.91 -16.88 -8.65
N HIS A 616 16.14 -16.96 -9.20
CA HIS A 616 16.66 -16.05 -10.21
C HIS A 616 16.44 -16.65 -11.61
N ARG A 617 15.46 -16.11 -12.34
CA ARG A 617 14.97 -16.67 -13.60
C ARG A 617 15.54 -15.99 -14.85
N GLY A 618 16.59 -15.18 -14.72
CA GLY A 618 17.14 -14.38 -15.82
C GLY A 618 17.59 -15.19 -17.04
N GLN A 619 18.03 -16.44 -16.86
CA GLN A 619 18.37 -17.34 -17.98
C GLN A 619 17.18 -17.60 -18.93
N GLY A 620 15.95 -17.55 -18.41
CA GLY A 620 14.74 -17.81 -19.18
C GLY A 620 14.39 -16.70 -20.17
N ILE A 621 14.91 -15.48 -19.98
CA ILE A 621 14.57 -14.29 -20.77
C ILE A 621 15.78 -13.64 -21.46
N SER A 622 16.99 -14.10 -21.15
CA SER A 622 18.24 -13.42 -21.56
C SER A 622 18.32 -13.22 -23.07
N ARG A 623 17.98 -14.25 -23.85
CA ARG A 623 17.97 -14.16 -25.31
C ARG A 623 16.98 -13.11 -25.82
N TRP A 624 15.78 -13.04 -25.25
CA TRP A 624 14.79 -12.04 -25.64
C TRP A 624 15.27 -10.62 -25.28
N ALA A 625 15.80 -10.46 -24.07
CA ALA A 625 16.29 -9.17 -23.59
C ALA A 625 17.48 -8.65 -24.42
N GLU A 626 18.41 -9.54 -24.82
CA GLU A 626 19.53 -9.21 -25.70
C GLU A 626 19.10 -8.83 -27.12
N LEU A 627 18.02 -9.43 -27.64
CA LEU A 627 17.45 -9.03 -28.93
C LEU A 627 16.76 -7.66 -28.83
N ALA A 628 16.12 -7.35 -27.71
CA ALA A 628 15.48 -6.06 -27.48
C ALA A 628 16.48 -4.92 -27.27
N ILE A 629 17.59 -5.20 -26.56
CA ILE A 629 18.68 -4.26 -26.30
C ILE A 629 20.02 -4.97 -26.60
N PRO A 630 20.53 -4.84 -27.84
CA PRO A 630 21.79 -5.46 -28.25
C PRO A 630 22.98 -4.95 -27.44
N ARG A 631 23.99 -5.80 -27.26
CA ARG A 631 25.25 -5.42 -26.63
C ARG A 631 26.07 -4.52 -27.58
N GLU A 632 26.62 -3.44 -27.05
CA GLU A 632 27.59 -2.58 -27.75
C GLU A 632 28.93 -2.70 -27.01
N GLU A 633 29.83 -3.54 -27.55
CA GLU A 633 31.27 -3.65 -27.20
C GLU A 633 31.68 -3.92 -25.73
N GLU A 634 30.79 -3.86 -24.75
CA GLU A 634 31.06 -4.16 -23.33
C GLU A 634 30.93 -5.66 -22.98
N GLU A 635 31.70 -6.12 -22.00
CA GLU A 635 31.67 -7.52 -21.49
C GLU A 635 30.34 -7.93 -20.83
N ARG A 636 29.39 -7.00 -20.62
CA ARG A 636 28.16 -7.21 -19.81
C ARG A 636 26.87 -6.97 -20.62
N PRO A 637 25.71 -7.52 -20.18
CA PRO A 637 24.46 -7.34 -20.90
C PRO A 637 23.96 -5.89 -20.82
N ALA A 638 23.80 -5.22 -21.96
CA ALA A 638 23.41 -3.81 -22.05
C ALA A 638 22.00 -3.50 -21.51
N TRP A 639 21.21 -4.53 -21.22
CA TRP A 639 19.86 -4.40 -20.69
C TRP A 639 19.81 -4.32 -19.16
N GLU A 640 20.88 -4.68 -18.44
CA GLU A 640 20.95 -4.55 -16.97
C GLU A 640 20.92 -3.07 -16.53
N THR A 641 20.43 -2.79 -15.32
CA THR A 641 20.41 -1.42 -14.78
C THR A 641 21.79 -1.01 -14.25
N ARG A 642 22.08 0.31 -14.26
CA ARG A 642 23.33 0.85 -13.69
C ARG A 642 23.48 0.50 -12.21
N ALA A 643 22.41 0.62 -11.44
CA ALA A 643 22.37 0.23 -10.03
C ALA A 643 22.84 -1.23 -9.83
N TRP A 644 22.42 -2.14 -10.72
CA TRP A 644 22.82 -3.54 -10.66
C TRP A 644 24.33 -3.72 -10.91
N HIS A 645 24.89 -3.04 -11.91
CA HIS A 645 26.32 -3.08 -12.19
C HIS A 645 27.15 -2.63 -10.98
N GLU A 646 26.73 -1.54 -10.33
CA GLU A 646 27.41 -0.98 -9.15
C GLU A 646 27.29 -1.90 -7.92
N ILE A 647 26.13 -2.55 -7.71
CA ILE A 647 25.96 -3.54 -6.64
C ILE A 647 26.87 -4.75 -6.88
N ARG A 648 26.89 -5.31 -8.09
CA ARG A 648 27.76 -6.45 -8.43
C ARG A 648 29.24 -6.10 -8.24
N ALA A 649 29.67 -4.91 -8.66
CA ALA A 649 31.03 -4.45 -8.45
C ALA A 649 31.40 -4.38 -6.95
N ARG A 650 30.49 -3.87 -6.11
CA ARG A 650 30.65 -3.84 -4.65
C ARG A 650 30.72 -5.25 -4.03
N VAL A 651 29.84 -6.16 -4.46
CA VAL A 651 29.83 -7.55 -4.00
C VAL A 651 31.14 -8.26 -4.38
N ALA A 652 31.59 -8.11 -5.63
CA ALA A 652 32.85 -8.67 -6.11
C ALA A 652 34.05 -8.12 -5.34
N ALA A 653 34.10 -6.81 -5.10
CA ALA A 653 35.17 -6.18 -4.30
C ALA A 653 35.20 -6.71 -2.85
N ARG A 654 34.03 -6.87 -2.21
CA ARG A 654 33.92 -7.46 -0.86
C ARG A 654 34.33 -8.94 -0.83
N ALA A 655 34.01 -9.70 -1.87
CA ALA A 655 34.41 -11.09 -2.00
C ALA A 655 35.94 -11.22 -2.17
N ALA A 656 36.55 -10.36 -2.99
CA ALA A 656 37.99 -10.29 -3.18
C ALA A 656 38.73 -9.86 -1.90
N ALA A 657 38.12 -9.00 -1.08
CA ALA A 657 38.68 -8.56 0.20
C ALA A 657 38.54 -9.58 1.36
N ARG A 658 37.78 -10.68 1.17
CA ARG A 658 37.64 -11.73 2.19
C ARG A 658 38.80 -12.71 2.10
N ALA A 659 39.74 -12.64 3.05
CA ALA A 659 40.60 -13.79 3.37
C ALA A 659 39.73 -15.01 3.73
N PRO A 660 40.16 -16.26 3.43
CA PRO A 660 39.39 -17.45 3.73
C PRO A 660 39.14 -17.52 5.25
N ARG A 661 37.87 -17.44 5.64
CA ARG A 661 37.50 -17.64 7.05
C ARG A 661 37.58 -19.12 7.37
N PRO A 662 38.14 -19.52 8.53
CA PRO A 662 38.03 -20.90 8.99
C PRO A 662 36.55 -21.26 9.12
N ARG A 663 36.20 -22.51 8.80
CA ARG A 663 34.83 -23.03 8.96
C ARG A 663 34.44 -22.89 10.43
N VAL A 664 33.41 -22.10 10.69
CA VAL A 664 32.75 -22.03 11.99
C VAL A 664 31.43 -22.76 11.84
N ASP A 665 31.39 -24.01 12.28
CA ASP A 665 30.14 -24.69 12.64
C ASP A 665 29.70 -24.14 14.00
N ALA A 666 28.78 -23.16 14.02
CA ALA A 666 27.90 -22.85 15.15
C ALA A 666 26.97 -21.67 14.84
N ASP A 667 25.71 -21.83 15.27
CA ASP A 667 24.61 -20.86 15.23
C ASP A 667 24.89 -19.62 16.10
N PRO A 668 24.80 -18.38 15.58
CA PRO A 668 24.87 -17.16 16.38
C PRO A 668 23.48 -16.80 16.91
N SER A 669 22.95 -17.65 17.78
CA SER A 669 21.86 -17.34 18.68
C SER A 669 22.40 -17.40 20.13
N ALA A 670 21.81 -16.61 21.04
CA ALA A 670 22.04 -16.59 22.50
C ALA A 670 23.08 -15.62 23.13
N ALA A 671 24.31 -15.44 22.64
CA ALA A 671 25.34 -14.81 23.52
C ALA A 671 25.30 -13.27 23.68
N LEU A 672 24.79 -12.51 22.71
CA LEU A 672 24.82 -11.02 22.77
C LEU A 672 23.50 -10.38 23.23
N LEU A 673 22.39 -11.13 23.21
CA LEU A 673 21.13 -10.66 23.82
C LEU A 673 21.10 -10.83 25.34
N ALA A 674 21.95 -11.70 25.90
CA ALA A 674 22.04 -11.94 27.34
C ALA A 674 22.62 -10.75 28.13
N ALA A 675 23.38 -9.86 27.48
CA ALA A 675 23.98 -8.70 28.13
C ALA A 675 23.00 -7.52 28.34
N HIS A 676 21.80 -7.57 27.76
CA HIS A 676 20.82 -6.48 27.83
C HIS A 676 19.64 -6.75 28.78
N LEU A 677 19.62 -7.90 29.47
CA LEU A 677 18.55 -8.28 30.41
C LEU A 677 19.02 -8.35 31.87
N ALA A 678 20.28 -8.02 32.18
CA ALA A 678 20.87 -8.33 33.49
C ALA A 678 21.06 -7.14 34.45
N ASP A 679 21.16 -5.89 34.00
CA ASP A 679 21.45 -4.77 34.92
C ASP A 679 20.33 -3.73 34.93
N GLY A 680 19.43 -3.88 35.88
CA GLY A 680 18.56 -2.81 36.33
C GLY A 680 19.24 -2.00 37.43
N THR A 681 19.36 -0.68 37.23
CA THR A 681 19.28 0.35 38.28
C THR A 681 19.21 1.73 37.63
N ALA A 682 18.14 2.47 37.90
CA ALA A 682 18.10 3.94 37.77
C ALA A 682 18.71 4.58 39.05
N PRO A 683 19.10 5.88 39.03
CA PRO A 683 18.09 6.94 39.20
C PRO A 683 18.30 8.22 38.34
N LEU A 684 17.21 9.00 38.31
CA LEU A 684 16.94 10.33 37.69
C LEU A 684 17.85 11.47 38.19
N ASP A 685 18.14 12.50 37.36
CA ASP A 685 17.45 13.82 37.42
C ASP A 685 17.89 14.88 36.35
N SER A 686 16.87 15.57 35.82
CA SER A 686 16.67 16.91 35.21
C SER A 686 17.61 17.56 34.16
N GLY A 687 17.01 17.95 33.01
CA GLY A 687 17.55 19.01 32.11
C GLY A 687 16.94 19.10 30.70
N SER A 688 15.68 19.58 30.59
CA SER A 688 14.96 20.07 29.39
C SER A 688 15.58 19.91 27.99
N GLY A 689 15.00 19.02 27.18
CA GLY A 689 15.14 18.97 25.71
C GLY A 689 13.89 18.34 25.08
N GLU A 690 12.98 19.17 24.55
CA GLU A 690 11.78 18.70 23.85
C GLU A 690 12.13 18.30 22.41
N GLY A 691 12.22 16.99 22.17
CA GLY A 691 12.34 16.39 20.84
C GLY A 691 12.24 14.86 20.88
N ASN A 692 11.59 14.26 19.88
CA ASN A 692 11.36 12.81 19.73
C ASN A 692 12.65 11.98 19.47
N ALA A 693 13.84 12.45 19.84
CA ALA A 693 15.10 11.97 19.28
C ALA A 693 16.16 11.46 20.29
N GLU A 694 16.02 11.68 21.60
CA GLU A 694 17.11 11.37 22.56
C GLU A 694 16.79 10.35 23.67
N GLU A 695 15.61 9.73 23.66
CA GLU A 695 15.33 8.47 24.39
C GLU A 695 14.91 7.38 23.40
#